data_AF-A0A3N5RIK9-F1
#
_entry.id   AF-A0A3N5RIK9-F1
#
_cell.length_a   1.000
_cell.length_b   1.000
_cell.length_c   1.000
_cell.angle_alpha   90.00
_cell.angle_beta   90.00
_cell.angle_gamma   90.00
#
_symmetry.space_group_name_H-M   'P 1'
#
loop_
_entity.id
_entity.type
_entity.pdbx_description
1 polymer ?
#
loop_
_entity_poly.entity_id
_entity_poly.type
_entity_poly.pdbx_seq_one_letter_code
_entity_poly.pdbx_strand_id
1 'polypeptide(L)'
;MITNRIHVSKLTRLIALTLLMLSLSQESVSAQPFETGKVPFTENLPGESADIKIDPNELNRFMDQLITERLEKYEIPSYTVSVVQDGNIIFAKGYGYADIDKTVPVDPEQTLFRICSVSKLFVWTAVMQLAEQNRVDLNADVNMYLSDFQIPDTLSEPITLAHLLTHTAGFDKRDQRELGNSLDQESTMLEFLQRELPERVYPPGQIHIYSNYGTILVVNIIEHVTGMPINDYLEEHIFKPLGMYHSTSSQILPSGMAGDMAVGYYWQTGFPKGEPGEFEILPPSGGITSNAIDMAKFMMAHLEDEEVGSIQILQPETMDVMHATHFRFDPRLPGYTYGFFETYRNGQRLIFHDGGSTQFSATVTLIPEHNIGLFEAYSGGKKGSGFLREDFVDHYFLPAKVEVRQPGAFSSPELQSFQGIYRTAQISRATYEKTIKFLDFGSKVIAKEDGTLTFQDSRWIRIEPLTFQKEGGTDFLVFQTKDHLSNSDIQNLFIDHEAFEKLKWYESWIFQYTLLAVCLLIFIFAFIALPITTLIKRKRGVEPATSQRVGMGLSWVVCPMNLAFLAFVSIQLFSAVWFGFSTLQKMLFLLPFLSLLLSAVSIGIMVLNLIKEKSAQQWKRSAKTYVLLVAVAGLAFTWWLDYWNLLGFRF
;
A
#
# COMPACT_ATOMS: atom_id res chain seq x y z
N MET A 1 31.35 -16.81 60.45
CA MET A 1 31.14 -15.42 59.97
C MET A 1 32.09 -15.15 58.82
N ILE A 2 31.78 -15.57 57.59
CA ILE A 2 32.45 -15.13 56.36
C ILE A 2 31.40 -15.26 55.25
N THR A 3 30.91 -14.13 54.71
CA THR A 3 29.99 -14.12 53.56
C THR A 3 30.35 -13.01 52.58
N ASN A 4 30.60 -13.46 51.34
CA ASN A 4 30.23 -12.86 50.06
C ASN A 4 30.33 -11.34 49.88
N ARG A 5 31.45 -10.90 49.28
CA ARG A 5 31.59 -9.62 48.57
C ARG A 5 32.32 -9.81 47.24
N ILE A 6 31.76 -10.58 46.31
CA ILE A 6 32.20 -10.58 44.91
C ILE A 6 30.97 -10.83 44.05
N HIS A 7 30.37 -9.78 43.47
CA HIS A 7 29.62 -9.86 42.20
C HIS A 7 29.11 -8.53 41.62
N VAL A 8 29.35 -7.38 42.25
CA VAL A 8 28.85 -6.09 41.73
C VAL A 8 29.82 -5.42 40.72
N SER A 9 31.13 -5.71 40.75
CA SER A 9 32.12 -4.97 39.92
C SER A 9 32.28 -5.45 38.46
N LYS A 10 31.78 -6.65 38.11
CA LYS A 10 31.86 -7.16 36.73
C LYS A 10 30.72 -6.67 35.84
N LEU A 11 29.54 -6.38 36.42
CA LEU A 11 28.37 -5.90 35.68
C LEU A 11 28.49 -4.42 35.29
N THR A 12 29.11 -3.59 36.15
CA THR A 12 29.34 -2.16 35.87
C THR A 12 30.43 -1.94 34.81
N ARG A 13 31.43 -2.82 34.71
CA ARG A 13 32.46 -2.76 33.65
C ARG A 13 31.94 -3.23 32.29
N LEU A 14 30.97 -4.15 32.26
CA LEU A 14 30.34 -4.59 31.03
C LEU A 14 29.45 -3.49 30.44
N ILE A 15 28.66 -2.79 31.28
CA ILE A 15 27.78 -1.70 30.86
C ILE A 15 28.58 -0.46 30.39
N ALA A 16 29.72 -0.17 31.02
CA ALA A 16 30.61 0.93 30.60
C ALA A 16 31.36 0.65 29.29
N LEU A 17 31.70 -0.62 28.98
CA LEU A 17 32.30 -0.97 27.68
C LEU A 17 31.29 -0.94 26.53
N THR A 18 30.03 -1.29 26.79
CA THR A 18 28.95 -1.21 25.78
C THR A 18 28.62 0.25 25.44
N LEU A 19 28.66 1.15 26.43
CA LEU A 19 28.42 2.59 26.21
C LEU A 19 29.59 3.31 25.51
N LEU A 20 30.83 2.82 25.64
CA LEU A 20 31.99 3.41 24.97
C LEU A 20 32.14 2.93 23.50
N MET A 21 31.63 1.74 23.16
CA MET A 21 31.58 1.28 21.77
C MET A 21 30.44 1.94 20.97
N LEU A 22 29.43 2.51 21.64
CA LEU A 22 28.33 3.26 21.02
C LEU A 22 28.69 4.71 20.67
N SER A 23 29.87 5.22 21.07
CA SER A 23 30.29 6.61 20.83
C SER A 23 31.44 6.76 19.83
N LEU A 24 31.80 5.72 19.06
CA LEU A 24 32.94 5.75 18.12
C LEU A 24 32.60 5.28 16.69
N SER A 25 31.32 5.29 16.29
CA SER A 25 30.90 4.95 14.92
C SER A 25 30.05 6.05 14.27
N GLN A 26 30.37 7.32 14.54
CA GLN A 26 29.94 8.44 13.70
C GLN A 26 31.08 8.80 12.75
N GLU A 27 31.29 7.97 11.72
CA GLU A 27 31.77 8.51 10.46
C GLU A 27 30.53 8.87 9.65
N SER A 28 30.37 10.17 9.42
CA SER A 28 29.40 10.73 8.49
C SER A 28 29.71 10.18 7.10
N VAL A 29 28.95 9.15 6.69
CA VAL A 29 28.88 8.78 5.28
C VAL A 29 28.14 9.91 4.60
N SER A 30 28.89 10.82 3.98
CA SER A 30 28.36 11.75 2.99
C SER A 30 27.60 10.91 1.96
N ALA A 31 26.28 11.08 1.91
CA ALA A 31 25.48 10.58 0.80
C ALA A 31 26.07 11.16 -0.48
N GLN A 32 26.80 10.34 -1.23
CA GLN A 32 27.09 10.69 -2.61
C GLN A 32 25.75 10.71 -3.33
N PRO A 33 25.50 11.69 -4.21
CA PRO A 33 24.35 11.65 -5.10
C PRO A 33 24.38 10.28 -5.78
N PHE A 34 23.25 9.57 -5.79
CA PHE A 34 23.08 8.48 -6.73
C PHE A 34 23.34 9.09 -8.11
N GLU A 35 24.51 8.80 -8.69
CA GLU A 35 24.70 8.98 -10.11
C GLU A 35 23.56 8.22 -10.75
N THR A 36 22.69 8.94 -11.46
CA THR A 36 21.77 8.40 -12.44
C THR A 36 22.64 7.80 -13.54
N GLY A 37 23.27 6.66 -13.22
CA GLY A 37 23.91 5.80 -14.17
C GLY A 37 22.83 5.46 -15.17
N LYS A 38 22.92 6.07 -16.35
CA LYS A 38 22.30 5.59 -17.57
C LYS A 38 22.81 4.17 -17.78
N VAL A 39 22.26 3.20 -17.06
CA VAL A 39 22.29 1.80 -17.45
C VAL A 39 21.02 1.65 -18.26
N PRO A 40 21.11 1.71 -19.59
CA PRO A 40 19.93 1.65 -20.40
C PRO A 40 19.39 0.23 -20.26
N PHE A 41 18.12 0.10 -19.87
CA PHE A 41 17.34 -1.09 -20.21
C PHE A 41 17.26 -1.28 -21.74
N THR A 42 17.68 -0.27 -22.52
CA THR A 42 17.65 -0.27 -23.98
C THR A 42 18.76 -1.05 -24.66
N GLU A 43 19.80 -1.54 -23.97
CA GLU A 43 20.93 -2.16 -24.69
C GLU A 43 20.62 -3.54 -25.28
N ASN A 44 19.49 -4.20 -24.95
CA ASN A 44 19.20 -5.54 -25.49
C ASN A 44 17.72 -5.86 -25.83
N LEU A 45 16.84 -4.88 -26.04
CA LEU A 45 15.57 -5.14 -26.71
C LEU A 45 15.27 -4.11 -27.81
N PRO A 46 16.01 -4.10 -28.93
CA PRO A 46 15.49 -3.53 -30.16
C PRO A 46 14.42 -4.49 -30.69
N GLY A 47 13.16 -4.27 -30.29
CA GLY A 47 12.11 -4.47 -31.27
C GLY A 47 12.36 -3.44 -32.37
N GLU A 48 12.42 -3.86 -33.63
CA GLU A 48 12.38 -2.89 -34.74
C GLU A 48 11.11 -2.04 -34.53
N SER A 49 11.25 -0.79 -34.07
CA SER A 49 10.14 0.15 -33.98
C SER A 49 9.87 0.65 -35.39
N ALA A 50 9.19 -0.16 -36.19
CA ALA A 50 8.48 0.39 -37.32
C ALA A 50 7.42 1.33 -36.73
N ASP A 51 7.40 2.60 -37.16
CA ASP A 51 6.29 3.50 -36.86
C ASP A 51 5.00 2.81 -37.32
N ILE A 52 4.18 2.38 -36.36
CA ILE A 52 2.93 1.70 -36.68
C ILE A 52 1.86 2.75 -36.93
N LYS A 53 1.23 2.72 -38.10
CA LYS A 53 0.04 3.54 -38.37
C LYS A 53 -1.20 2.68 -38.24
N ILE A 54 -2.05 3.00 -37.27
CA ILE A 54 -3.23 2.20 -36.96
C ILE A 54 -4.36 2.59 -37.93
N ASP A 55 -4.94 1.59 -38.61
CA ASP A 55 -6.13 1.80 -39.46
C ASP A 55 -7.39 1.91 -38.57
N PRO A 56 -8.10 3.05 -38.56
CA PRO A 56 -9.28 3.22 -37.70
C PRO A 56 -10.39 2.19 -37.91
N ASN A 57 -10.56 1.66 -39.13
CA ASN A 57 -11.59 0.64 -39.41
C ASN A 57 -11.22 -0.73 -38.82
N GLU A 58 -9.93 -1.07 -38.86
CA GLU A 58 -9.40 -2.28 -38.23
C GLU A 58 -9.49 -2.15 -36.71
N LEU A 59 -9.02 -1.02 -36.16
CA LEU A 59 -9.11 -0.70 -34.74
C LEU A 59 -10.55 -0.79 -34.22
N ASN A 60 -11.53 -0.23 -34.94
CA ASN A 60 -12.94 -0.33 -34.53
C ASN A 60 -13.40 -1.80 -34.40
N ARG A 61 -13.02 -2.67 -35.33
CA ARG A 61 -13.41 -4.10 -35.27
C ARG A 61 -12.72 -4.82 -34.12
N PHE A 62 -11.43 -4.58 -33.95
CA PHE A 62 -10.64 -5.13 -32.84
C PHE A 62 -11.25 -4.73 -31.48
N MET A 63 -11.50 -3.42 -31.29
CA MET A 63 -12.09 -2.89 -30.06
C MET A 63 -13.50 -3.40 -29.81
N ASP A 64 -14.36 -3.43 -30.84
CA ASP A 64 -15.72 -3.94 -30.71
C ASP A 64 -15.75 -5.39 -30.26
N GLN A 65 -14.88 -6.23 -30.81
CA GLN A 65 -14.78 -7.63 -30.40
C GLN A 65 -14.22 -7.74 -28.98
N LEU A 66 -13.05 -7.13 -28.72
CA LEU A 66 -12.36 -7.21 -27.44
C LEU A 66 -13.26 -6.74 -26.29
N ILE A 67 -13.80 -5.53 -26.40
CA ILE A 67 -14.56 -4.91 -25.31
C ILE A 67 -15.86 -5.68 -25.08
N THR A 68 -16.58 -6.10 -26.13
CA THR A 68 -17.81 -6.89 -25.96
C THR A 68 -17.55 -8.20 -25.19
N GLU A 69 -16.48 -8.93 -25.55
CA GLU A 69 -16.09 -10.17 -24.85
C GLU A 69 -15.72 -9.91 -23.38
N ARG A 70 -15.03 -8.80 -23.09
CA ARG A 70 -14.58 -8.45 -21.74
C ARG A 70 -15.75 -7.94 -20.88
N LEU A 71 -16.68 -7.19 -21.44
CA LEU A 71 -17.90 -6.74 -20.78
C LEU A 71 -18.76 -7.93 -20.34
N GLU A 72 -18.93 -8.94 -21.19
CA GLU A 72 -19.66 -10.16 -20.82
C GLU A 72 -18.92 -10.95 -19.73
N LYS A 73 -17.61 -11.17 -19.92
CA LYS A 73 -16.77 -11.96 -18.99
C LYS A 73 -16.69 -11.35 -17.58
N TYR A 74 -16.60 -10.02 -17.50
CA TYR A 74 -16.43 -9.29 -16.24
C TYR A 74 -17.72 -8.63 -15.76
N GLU A 75 -18.80 -8.79 -16.52
CA GLU A 75 -20.13 -8.24 -16.26
C GLU A 75 -20.09 -6.70 -16.07
N ILE A 76 -19.30 -6.02 -16.89
CA ILE A 76 -19.07 -4.56 -16.80
C ILE A 76 -20.33 -3.81 -17.31
N PRO A 77 -21.00 -2.97 -16.49
CA PRO A 77 -22.24 -2.31 -16.89
C PRO A 77 -22.09 -1.18 -17.91
N SER A 78 -21.10 -0.31 -17.67
CA SER A 78 -20.80 0.85 -18.51
C SER A 78 -19.30 0.93 -18.74
N TYR A 79 -18.90 1.19 -19.98
CA TYR A 79 -17.49 1.29 -20.38
C TYR A 79 -17.34 2.35 -21.46
N THR A 80 -16.33 3.21 -21.33
CA THR A 80 -15.94 4.19 -22.34
C THR A 80 -14.46 4.06 -22.64
N VAL A 81 -14.08 4.34 -23.88
CA VAL A 81 -12.69 4.23 -24.35
C VAL A 81 -12.39 5.30 -25.39
N SER A 82 -11.15 5.79 -25.37
CA SER A 82 -10.58 6.58 -26.46
C SER A 82 -9.14 6.15 -26.77
N VAL A 83 -8.78 6.26 -28.05
CA VAL A 83 -7.42 6.03 -28.56
C VAL A 83 -7.01 7.24 -29.37
N VAL A 84 -5.82 7.75 -29.07
CA VAL A 84 -5.18 8.83 -29.83
C VAL A 84 -3.90 8.33 -30.48
N GLN A 85 -3.59 8.85 -31.66
CA GLN A 85 -2.33 8.66 -32.34
C GLN A 85 -1.97 9.94 -33.12
N ASP A 86 -0.72 10.39 -33.01
CA ASP A 86 -0.19 11.54 -33.77
C ASP A 86 -1.09 12.79 -33.67
N GLY A 87 -1.50 13.18 -32.45
CA GLY A 87 -2.34 14.37 -32.21
C GLY A 87 -3.80 14.24 -32.69
N ASN A 88 -4.27 13.02 -33.00
CA ASN A 88 -5.64 12.78 -33.46
C ASN A 88 -6.35 11.72 -32.63
N ILE A 89 -7.65 11.94 -32.37
CA ILE A 89 -8.54 10.89 -31.84
C ILE A 89 -8.86 9.92 -32.97
N ILE A 90 -8.28 8.72 -32.95
CA ILE A 90 -8.50 7.68 -33.98
C ILE A 90 -9.62 6.71 -33.60
N PHE A 91 -10.03 6.69 -32.32
CA PHE A 91 -11.17 5.91 -31.83
C PHE A 91 -11.75 6.53 -30.56
N ALA A 92 -13.06 6.59 -30.43
CA ALA A 92 -13.76 6.92 -29.19
C ALA A 92 -15.15 6.28 -29.19
N LYS A 93 -15.49 5.50 -28.15
CA LYS A 93 -16.75 4.77 -28.11
C LYS A 93 -17.20 4.43 -26.70
N GLY A 94 -18.51 4.46 -26.49
CA GLY A 94 -19.19 3.95 -25.30
C GLY A 94 -19.81 2.58 -25.54
N TYR A 95 -19.79 1.74 -24.50
CA TYR A 95 -20.37 0.40 -24.48
C TYR A 95 -21.21 0.22 -23.22
N GLY A 96 -22.29 -0.55 -23.33
CA GLY A 96 -23.22 -0.78 -22.22
C GLY A 96 -24.09 0.44 -21.90
N TYR A 97 -24.49 0.56 -20.64
CA TYR A 97 -25.45 1.57 -20.18
C TYR A 97 -24.91 2.39 -19.02
N ALA A 98 -24.85 3.71 -19.20
CA ALA A 98 -24.54 4.67 -18.13
C ALA A 98 -25.52 4.57 -16.96
N ASP A 99 -26.78 4.23 -17.24
CA ASP A 99 -27.81 3.90 -16.26
C ASP A 99 -28.62 2.70 -16.78
N ILE A 100 -28.42 1.53 -16.18
CA ILE A 100 -29.10 0.28 -16.57
C ILE A 100 -30.62 0.41 -16.38
N ASP A 101 -31.07 1.02 -15.27
CA ASP A 101 -32.49 1.08 -14.91
C ASP A 101 -33.25 2.00 -15.86
N LYS A 102 -32.59 3.07 -16.34
CA LYS A 102 -33.15 4.00 -17.33
C LYS A 102 -32.76 3.67 -18.76
N THR A 103 -31.98 2.60 -18.98
CA THR A 103 -31.47 2.19 -20.30
C THR A 103 -30.74 3.32 -21.06
N VAL A 104 -30.01 4.16 -20.34
CA VAL A 104 -29.23 5.26 -20.94
C VAL A 104 -27.92 4.67 -21.49
N PRO A 105 -27.66 4.70 -22.81
CA PRO A 105 -26.42 4.18 -23.37
C PRO A 105 -25.23 5.04 -22.95
N VAL A 106 -24.04 4.45 -22.87
CA VAL A 106 -22.81 5.22 -22.69
C VAL A 106 -22.50 6.00 -23.97
N ASP A 107 -22.29 7.31 -23.81
CA ASP A 107 -21.83 8.22 -24.84
C ASP A 107 -20.40 8.68 -24.52
N PRO A 108 -19.42 8.55 -25.43
CA PRO A 108 -18.03 8.88 -25.13
C PRO A 108 -17.76 10.39 -24.94
N GLU A 109 -18.64 11.25 -25.46
CA GLU A 109 -18.54 12.71 -25.36
C GLU A 109 -19.36 13.28 -24.19
N GLN A 110 -20.43 12.61 -23.78
CA GLN A 110 -21.29 13.12 -22.71
C GLN A 110 -21.12 12.36 -21.40
N THR A 111 -21.08 11.02 -21.44
CA THR A 111 -21.12 10.22 -20.21
C THR A 111 -19.86 10.40 -19.37
N LEU A 112 -20.06 10.84 -18.13
CA LEU A 112 -19.01 11.12 -17.18
C LEU A 112 -18.72 9.92 -16.28
N PHE A 113 -17.44 9.71 -16.00
CA PHE A 113 -16.95 8.70 -15.08
C PHE A 113 -16.04 9.36 -14.04
N ARG A 114 -16.05 8.84 -12.80
CA ARG A 114 -14.98 9.14 -11.84
C ARG A 114 -13.72 8.43 -12.35
N ILE A 115 -12.67 9.18 -12.62
CA ILE A 115 -11.41 8.60 -13.14
C ILE A 115 -10.48 8.12 -12.02
N CYS A 116 -10.93 8.19 -10.76
CA CYS A 116 -10.21 7.67 -9.61
C CYS A 116 -8.77 8.22 -9.61
N SER A 117 -7.77 7.43 -9.20
CA SER A 117 -6.40 7.90 -9.06
C SER A 117 -5.70 8.35 -10.35
N VAL A 118 -6.29 8.19 -11.54
CA VAL A 118 -5.85 8.94 -12.75
C VAL A 118 -5.85 10.45 -12.48
N SER A 119 -6.70 10.92 -11.56
CA SER A 119 -6.73 12.31 -11.08
C SER A 119 -5.36 12.85 -10.66
N LYS A 120 -4.48 11.99 -10.13
CA LYS A 120 -3.15 12.39 -9.68
C LYS A 120 -2.30 12.95 -10.82
N LEU A 121 -2.48 12.47 -12.05
CA LEU A 121 -1.77 12.98 -13.21
C LEU A 121 -2.00 14.48 -13.41
N PHE A 122 -3.21 14.97 -13.17
CA PHE A 122 -3.53 16.41 -13.24
C PHE A 122 -2.80 17.21 -12.15
N VAL A 123 -2.73 16.67 -10.92
CA VAL A 123 -1.98 17.28 -9.81
C VAL A 123 -0.49 17.29 -10.09
N TRP A 124 0.06 16.20 -10.64
CA TRP A 124 1.46 16.11 -11.02
C TRP A 124 1.81 17.07 -12.15
N THR A 125 0.97 17.17 -13.19
CA THR A 125 1.11 18.16 -14.25
C THR A 125 1.08 19.59 -13.70
N ALA A 126 0.21 19.89 -12.74
CA ALA A 126 0.20 21.20 -12.06
C ALA A 126 1.52 21.48 -11.30
N VAL A 127 2.10 20.50 -10.61
CA VAL A 127 3.43 20.67 -9.99
C VAL A 127 4.50 20.95 -11.04
N MET A 128 4.47 20.23 -12.16
CA MET A 128 5.42 20.43 -13.25
C MET A 128 5.27 21.84 -13.87
N GLN A 129 4.05 22.36 -14.01
CA GLN A 129 3.81 23.76 -14.42
C GLN A 129 4.45 24.75 -13.45
N LEU A 130 4.33 24.51 -12.14
CA LEU A 130 4.96 25.38 -11.13
C LEU A 130 6.49 25.25 -11.11
N ALA A 131 7.03 24.06 -11.37
CA ALA A 131 8.47 23.83 -11.45
C ALA A 131 9.08 24.54 -12.67
N GLU A 132 8.42 24.44 -13.83
CA GLU A 132 8.77 25.18 -15.05
C GLU A 132 8.78 26.70 -14.83
N GLN A 133 7.79 27.20 -14.06
CA GLN A 133 7.70 28.61 -13.67
C GLN A 133 8.70 29.01 -12.58
N ASN A 134 9.59 28.10 -12.13
CA ASN A 134 10.53 28.29 -11.02
C ASN A 134 9.85 28.72 -9.69
N ARG A 135 8.58 28.32 -9.49
CA ARG A 135 7.82 28.60 -8.26
C ARG A 135 8.02 27.52 -7.21
N VAL A 136 8.38 26.31 -7.62
CA VAL A 136 8.78 25.21 -6.77
C VAL A 136 10.07 24.58 -7.30
N ASP A 137 10.85 23.98 -6.41
CA ASP A 137 12.01 23.16 -6.72
C ASP A 137 11.66 21.71 -6.36
N LEU A 138 11.74 20.81 -7.33
CA LEU A 138 11.38 19.40 -7.15
C LEU A 138 12.26 18.70 -6.11
N ASN A 139 13.46 19.21 -5.85
CA ASN A 139 14.44 18.61 -4.94
C ASN A 139 14.60 19.36 -3.61
N ALA A 140 13.88 20.47 -3.42
CA ALA A 140 13.86 21.17 -2.14
C ALA A 140 13.05 20.39 -1.09
N ASP A 141 13.36 20.63 0.19
CA ASP A 141 12.58 20.12 1.30
C ASP A 141 11.16 20.69 1.24
N VAL A 142 10.15 19.82 1.23
CA VAL A 142 8.74 20.21 1.16
C VAL A 142 8.33 21.09 2.34
N ASN A 143 8.99 20.96 3.49
CA ASN A 143 8.75 21.83 4.65
C ASN A 143 8.99 23.32 4.36
N MET A 144 9.75 23.66 3.31
CA MET A 144 9.91 25.04 2.84
C MET A 144 8.61 25.64 2.29
N TYR A 145 7.68 24.81 1.84
CA TYR A 145 6.38 25.21 1.29
C TYR A 145 5.22 25.07 2.28
N LEU A 146 5.46 24.51 3.47
CA LEU A 146 4.43 24.27 4.49
C LEU A 146 4.55 25.33 5.59
N SER A 147 3.62 26.29 5.65
CA SER A 147 3.63 27.34 6.68
C SER A 147 2.81 26.99 7.93
N ASP A 148 1.70 26.25 7.75
CA ASP A 148 0.74 25.95 8.82
C ASP A 148 1.10 24.73 9.68
N PHE A 149 1.95 23.83 9.17
CA PHE A 149 2.52 22.71 9.92
C PHE A 149 3.85 22.29 9.33
N GLN A 150 4.56 21.41 10.03
CA GLN A 150 5.85 20.87 9.61
C GLN A 150 5.82 19.35 9.73
N ILE A 151 6.40 18.67 8.75
CA ILE A 151 6.65 17.24 8.83
C ILE A 151 7.86 17.02 9.75
N PRO A 152 7.73 16.24 10.83
CA PRO A 152 8.83 16.00 11.75
C PRO A 152 10.04 15.35 11.09
N ASP A 153 11.23 15.83 11.46
CA ASP A 153 12.50 15.31 11.00
C ASP A 153 12.91 14.04 11.79
N THR A 154 12.16 12.96 11.61
CA THR A 154 12.43 11.67 12.27
C THR A 154 13.51 10.84 11.58
N LEU A 155 13.88 11.19 10.35
CA LEU A 155 14.94 10.57 9.52
C LEU A 155 15.70 11.68 8.78
N SER A 156 17.02 11.53 8.67
CA SER A 156 17.97 12.58 8.25
C SER A 156 17.73 13.26 6.91
N GLU A 157 17.18 12.54 5.94
CA GLU A 157 16.98 13.04 4.58
C GLU A 157 15.64 13.77 4.48
N PRO A 158 15.57 14.97 3.86
CA PRO A 158 14.29 15.66 3.71
C PRO A 158 13.38 14.96 2.70
N ILE A 159 12.06 15.18 2.86
CA ILE A 159 11.08 14.80 1.84
C ILE A 159 11.06 15.90 0.78
N THR A 160 11.01 15.53 -0.50
CA THR A 160 11.00 16.49 -1.63
C THR A 160 9.76 16.27 -2.47
N LEU A 161 9.42 17.21 -3.36
CA LEU A 161 8.34 17.01 -4.33
C LEU A 161 8.64 15.82 -5.25
N ALA A 162 9.89 15.63 -5.68
CA ALA A 162 10.31 14.46 -6.46
C ALA A 162 9.95 13.15 -5.74
N HIS A 163 10.20 13.06 -4.43
CA HIS A 163 9.81 11.90 -3.63
C HIS A 163 8.29 11.70 -3.56
N LEU A 164 7.49 12.78 -3.51
CA LEU A 164 6.03 12.69 -3.49
C LEU A 164 5.47 12.25 -4.84
N LEU A 165 6.00 12.78 -5.95
CA LEU A 165 5.59 12.46 -7.33
C LEU A 165 5.93 11.02 -7.72
N THR A 166 6.96 10.43 -7.11
CA THR A 166 7.31 9.00 -7.30
C THR A 166 6.81 8.09 -6.17
N HIS A 167 6.01 8.58 -5.22
CA HIS A 167 5.57 7.82 -4.04
C HIS A 167 6.70 7.14 -3.23
N THR A 168 7.86 7.81 -3.10
CA THR A 168 9.05 7.34 -2.36
C THR A 168 9.39 8.22 -1.16
N ALA A 169 8.46 9.02 -0.66
CA ALA A 169 8.66 9.90 0.51
C ALA A 169 8.95 9.16 1.83
N GLY A 170 8.76 7.83 1.86
CA GLY A 170 9.04 7.01 3.04
C GLY A 170 7.97 7.07 4.13
N PHE A 171 6.83 7.70 3.83
CA PHE A 171 5.64 7.65 4.68
C PHE A 171 5.15 6.22 4.87
N ASP A 172 4.65 5.92 6.06
CA ASP A 172 3.97 4.68 6.35
C ASP A 172 2.67 4.58 5.52
N LYS A 173 2.27 3.35 5.23
CA LYS A 173 1.04 3.13 4.47
C LYS A 173 -0.15 3.54 5.34
N ARG A 174 -1.02 4.36 4.76
CA ARG A 174 -2.39 4.58 5.24
C ARG A 174 -3.35 3.99 4.21
N ASP A 175 -4.17 3.08 4.68
CA ASP A 175 -5.25 2.37 3.98
C ASP A 175 -6.63 2.85 4.43
N GLN A 176 -6.73 3.58 5.56
CA GLN A 176 -7.97 4.22 5.96
C GLN A 176 -8.46 5.13 4.82
N ARG A 177 -9.70 4.89 4.39
CA ARG A 177 -10.31 5.58 3.27
C ARG A 177 -10.37 7.09 3.54
N GLU A 178 -9.77 7.85 2.65
CA GLU A 178 -10.14 9.22 2.31
C GLU A 178 -11.50 9.27 1.57
N LEU A 179 -12.34 8.24 1.71
CA LEU A 179 -13.65 8.14 1.07
C LEU A 179 -14.71 8.24 2.16
N GLY A 180 -15.50 9.30 2.07
CA GLY A 180 -16.51 9.67 3.02
C GLY A 180 -17.82 9.16 2.48
N ASN A 181 -18.60 8.46 3.30
CA ASN A 181 -19.96 8.09 2.92
C ASN A 181 -20.91 9.30 2.93
N SER A 182 -20.43 10.48 3.36
CA SER A 182 -21.18 11.72 3.26
C SER A 182 -20.23 12.92 3.22
N LEU A 183 -20.73 14.01 2.61
CA LEU A 183 -20.13 15.35 2.64
C LEU A 183 -20.08 15.94 4.06
N ASP A 184 -20.71 15.30 5.05
CA ASP A 184 -20.90 15.83 6.41
C ASP A 184 -19.66 15.71 7.32
N GLN A 185 -18.56 15.11 6.83
CA GLN A 185 -17.27 15.14 7.53
C GLN A 185 -16.40 16.28 6.98
N GLU A 186 -16.81 17.52 7.29
CA GLU A 186 -16.03 18.72 6.99
C GLU A 186 -14.81 18.79 7.93
N SER A 187 -13.73 18.06 7.61
CA SER A 187 -12.40 18.50 8.01
C SER A 187 -11.76 19.23 6.85
N THR A 188 -11.21 20.41 7.11
CA THR A 188 -10.40 21.12 6.10
C THR A 188 -9.21 20.26 5.67
N MET A 189 -8.67 20.49 4.47
CA MET A 189 -7.48 19.77 3.98
C MET A 189 -6.31 19.87 4.98
N LEU A 190 -6.13 21.04 5.60
CA LEU A 190 -5.10 21.26 6.62
C LEU A 190 -5.34 20.40 7.87
N GLU A 191 -6.56 20.37 8.39
CA GLU A 191 -6.90 19.53 9.56
C GLU A 191 -6.70 18.05 9.26
N PHE A 192 -7.03 17.60 8.05
CA PHE A 192 -6.73 16.24 7.61
C PHE A 192 -5.23 15.98 7.59
N LEU A 193 -4.44 16.85 6.94
CA LEU A 193 -2.99 16.69 6.82
C LEU A 193 -2.30 16.64 8.18
N GLN A 194 -2.74 17.45 9.14
CA GLN A 194 -2.20 17.45 10.50
C GLN A 194 -2.63 16.21 11.31
N ARG A 195 -3.89 15.77 11.16
CA ARG A 195 -4.45 14.65 11.92
C ARG A 195 -3.94 13.30 11.43
N GLU A 196 -3.79 13.14 10.12
CA GLU A 196 -3.51 11.87 9.44
C GLU A 196 -2.04 11.75 9.00
N LEU A 197 -1.15 12.63 9.47
CA LEU A 197 0.28 12.64 9.12
C LEU A 197 0.92 11.26 9.39
N PRO A 198 1.33 10.52 8.35
CA PRO A 198 1.94 9.20 8.54
C PRO A 198 3.34 9.32 9.14
N GLU A 199 3.72 8.32 9.97
CA GLU A 199 5.10 8.19 10.41
C GLU A 199 6.05 7.95 9.21
N ARG A 200 7.31 8.38 9.32
CA ARG A 200 8.33 8.10 8.31
C ARG A 200 9.02 6.79 8.66
N VAL A 201 8.74 5.73 7.90
CA VAL A 201 9.20 4.35 8.17
C VAL A 201 10.32 3.91 7.23
N TYR A 202 10.57 4.67 6.17
CA TYR A 202 11.73 4.49 5.29
C TYR A 202 12.41 5.85 5.04
N PRO A 203 13.74 5.88 4.84
CA PRO A 203 14.38 7.04 4.26
C PRO A 203 13.78 7.34 2.87
N PRO A 204 13.50 8.61 2.55
CA PRO A 204 13.03 9.00 1.23
C PRO A 204 13.91 8.46 0.09
N GLY A 205 13.28 8.05 -1.01
CA GLY A 205 13.97 7.53 -2.20
C GLY A 205 14.37 6.05 -2.13
N GLN A 206 14.08 5.32 -1.05
CA GLN A 206 14.48 3.90 -0.93
C GLN A 206 13.40 2.90 -1.35
N ILE A 207 12.15 3.12 -0.93
CA ILE A 207 11.04 2.18 -1.16
C ILE A 207 9.83 2.97 -1.68
N HIS A 208 9.22 2.48 -2.75
CA HIS A 208 7.93 2.98 -3.21
C HIS A 208 6.81 2.50 -2.27
N ILE A 209 6.10 3.43 -1.65
CA ILE A 209 4.89 3.22 -0.85
C ILE A 209 3.82 4.17 -1.38
N TYR A 210 2.79 3.60 -2.03
CA TYR A 210 1.74 4.40 -2.66
C TYR A 210 1.00 5.22 -1.61
N SER A 211 0.93 6.53 -1.80
CA SER A 211 0.47 7.47 -0.78
C SER A 211 -0.45 8.53 -1.35
N ASN A 212 -1.75 8.42 -1.03
CA ASN A 212 -2.69 9.50 -1.28
C ASN A 212 -2.43 10.70 -0.38
N TYR A 213 -2.06 10.48 0.89
CA TYR A 213 -1.62 11.56 1.79
C TYR A 213 -0.53 12.41 1.14
N GLY A 214 0.46 11.78 0.51
CA GLY A 214 1.51 12.50 -0.22
C GLY A 214 0.98 13.32 -1.39
N THR A 215 -0.08 12.88 -2.05
CA THR A 215 -0.75 13.65 -3.11
C THR A 215 -1.50 14.85 -2.54
N ILE A 216 -2.25 14.68 -1.46
CA ILE A 216 -2.97 15.76 -0.78
C ILE A 216 -2.00 16.80 -0.22
N LEU A 217 -0.85 16.36 0.28
CA LEU A 217 0.22 17.25 0.69
C LEU A 217 0.69 18.12 -0.47
N VAL A 218 0.86 17.53 -1.66
CA VAL A 218 1.20 18.30 -2.87
C VAL A 218 0.09 19.27 -3.27
N VAL A 219 -1.18 18.88 -3.17
CA VAL A 219 -2.32 19.80 -3.39
C VAL A 219 -2.22 21.01 -2.47
N ASN A 220 -1.98 20.79 -1.17
CA ASN A 220 -1.79 21.87 -0.21
C ASN A 220 -0.60 22.78 -0.56
N ILE A 221 0.49 22.20 -1.07
CA ILE A 221 1.65 22.97 -1.56
C ILE A 221 1.25 23.82 -2.79
N ILE A 222 0.52 23.25 -3.75
CA ILE A 222 0.02 24.00 -4.92
C ILE A 222 -0.84 25.18 -4.45
N GLU A 223 -1.82 24.96 -3.57
CA GLU A 223 -2.71 26.03 -3.09
C GLU A 223 -1.92 27.11 -2.33
N HIS A 224 -0.97 26.72 -1.49
CA HIS A 224 -0.14 27.67 -0.74
C HIS A 224 0.80 28.49 -1.65
N VAL A 225 1.47 27.83 -2.60
CA VAL A 225 2.39 28.50 -3.54
C VAL A 225 1.64 29.42 -4.48
N THR A 226 0.45 29.02 -4.93
CA THR A 226 -0.36 29.74 -5.93
C THR A 226 -1.28 30.79 -5.33
N GLY A 227 -1.78 30.58 -4.12
CA GLY A 227 -2.90 31.32 -3.55
C GLY A 227 -4.25 30.97 -4.17
N MET A 228 -4.32 29.90 -4.99
CA MET A 228 -5.53 29.47 -5.69
C MET A 228 -6.01 28.11 -5.16
N PRO A 229 -7.33 27.93 -4.95
CA PRO A 229 -7.89 26.61 -4.73
C PRO A 229 -7.55 25.66 -5.89
N ILE A 230 -7.26 24.40 -5.59
CA ILE A 230 -6.84 23.41 -6.59
C ILE A 230 -7.86 23.23 -7.71
N ASN A 231 -9.16 23.31 -7.39
CA ASN A 231 -10.21 23.19 -8.40
C ASN A 231 -10.13 24.33 -9.42
N ASP A 232 -9.85 25.54 -8.96
CA ASP A 232 -9.71 26.72 -9.83
C ASP A 232 -8.40 26.64 -10.63
N TYR A 233 -7.32 26.17 -10.00
CA TYR A 233 -6.04 25.98 -10.69
C TYR A 233 -6.17 24.98 -11.84
N LEU A 234 -6.75 23.80 -11.60
CA LEU A 234 -6.93 22.78 -12.64
C LEU A 234 -7.87 23.26 -13.75
N GLU A 235 -8.94 23.97 -13.40
CA GLU A 235 -9.86 24.57 -14.37
C GLU A 235 -9.16 25.58 -15.27
N GLU A 236 -8.39 26.52 -14.70
CA GLU A 236 -7.77 27.62 -15.44
C GLU A 236 -6.49 27.23 -16.20
N HIS A 237 -5.70 26.30 -15.65
CA HIS A 237 -4.38 25.97 -16.18
C HIS A 237 -4.30 24.63 -16.91
N ILE A 238 -5.33 23.78 -16.81
CA ILE A 238 -5.36 22.49 -17.51
C ILE A 238 -6.66 22.30 -18.30
N PHE A 239 -7.83 22.30 -17.66
CA PHE A 239 -9.08 21.92 -18.32
C PHE A 239 -9.49 22.92 -19.41
N LYS A 240 -9.58 24.22 -19.12
CA LYS A 240 -9.94 25.23 -20.13
C LYS A 240 -8.90 25.33 -21.26
N PRO A 241 -7.58 25.37 -20.99
CA PRO A 241 -6.57 25.35 -22.04
C PRO A 241 -6.71 24.15 -22.96
N LEU A 242 -6.98 22.96 -22.44
CA LEU A 242 -7.18 21.77 -23.27
C LEU A 242 -8.59 21.66 -23.87
N GLY A 243 -9.50 22.57 -23.57
CA GLY A 243 -10.90 22.47 -23.98
C GLY A 243 -11.63 21.26 -23.37
N MET A 244 -11.23 20.83 -22.17
CA MET A 244 -11.82 19.73 -21.41
C MET A 244 -13.05 20.18 -20.61
N TYR A 245 -14.09 20.65 -21.32
CA TYR A 245 -15.26 21.30 -20.70
C TYR A 245 -16.22 20.35 -19.96
N HIS A 246 -16.00 19.04 -20.02
CA HIS A 246 -16.74 18.00 -19.31
C HIS A 246 -15.88 17.34 -18.21
N SER A 247 -14.80 18.02 -17.81
CA SER A 247 -13.91 17.59 -16.74
C SER A 247 -14.05 18.50 -15.53
N THR A 248 -14.04 17.92 -14.33
CA THR A 248 -14.07 18.72 -13.09
C THR A 248 -13.45 17.95 -11.94
N SER A 249 -12.72 18.63 -11.08
CA SER A 249 -12.26 18.11 -9.78
C SER A 249 -13.28 18.33 -8.66
N SER A 250 -14.43 18.97 -8.94
CA SER A 250 -15.49 19.15 -7.95
C SER A 250 -16.19 17.81 -7.65
N GLN A 251 -16.32 17.48 -6.36
CA GLN A 251 -17.10 16.32 -5.94
C GLN A 251 -18.60 16.50 -6.17
N ILE A 252 -19.11 17.69 -5.86
CA ILE A 252 -20.48 18.06 -6.22
C ILE A 252 -20.42 18.55 -7.67
N LEU A 253 -20.96 17.74 -8.58
CA LEU A 253 -20.94 18.08 -9.99
C LEU A 253 -21.74 19.38 -10.24
N PRO A 254 -21.22 20.29 -11.07
CA PRO A 254 -21.99 21.44 -11.55
C PRO A 254 -23.31 20.99 -12.16
N SER A 255 -24.34 21.84 -12.10
CA SER A 255 -25.69 21.50 -12.58
C SER A 255 -25.74 21.09 -14.05
N GLY A 256 -24.81 21.58 -14.87
CA GLY A 256 -24.68 21.21 -16.28
C GLY A 256 -24.02 19.85 -16.55
N MET A 257 -23.40 19.22 -15.55
CA MET A 257 -22.72 17.92 -15.66
C MET A 257 -23.42 16.82 -14.87
N ALA A 258 -24.22 17.19 -13.86
CA ALA A 258 -24.82 16.24 -12.93
C ALA A 258 -25.74 15.19 -13.61
N GLY A 259 -26.33 15.52 -14.76
CA GLY A 259 -27.18 14.63 -15.53
C GLY A 259 -26.43 13.55 -16.33
N ASP A 260 -25.14 13.78 -16.59
CA ASP A 260 -24.34 12.94 -17.49
C ASP A 260 -23.45 11.95 -16.73
N MET A 261 -23.48 11.99 -15.40
CA MET A 261 -22.75 11.06 -14.54
C MET A 261 -23.28 9.63 -14.70
N ALA A 262 -22.39 8.71 -15.08
CA ALA A 262 -22.70 7.29 -15.05
C ALA A 262 -23.04 6.84 -13.63
N VAL A 263 -24.00 5.92 -13.51
CA VAL A 263 -24.33 5.27 -12.23
C VAL A 263 -23.14 4.40 -11.81
N GLY A 264 -22.73 4.54 -10.55
CA GLY A 264 -21.69 3.72 -9.96
C GLY A 264 -22.25 2.36 -9.58
N TYR A 265 -21.65 1.29 -10.09
CA TYR A 265 -22.08 -0.08 -9.81
C TYR A 265 -21.02 -0.84 -9.02
N TYR A 266 -21.44 -1.57 -7.98
CA TYR A 266 -20.58 -2.54 -7.30
C TYR A 266 -21.29 -3.90 -7.17
N TRP A 267 -20.49 -4.95 -7.01
CA TRP A 267 -20.98 -6.32 -6.98
C TRP A 267 -21.56 -6.71 -5.61
N GLN A 268 -22.84 -7.10 -5.59
CA GLN A 268 -23.49 -7.72 -4.44
C GLN A 268 -24.24 -8.98 -4.89
N THR A 269 -23.80 -10.16 -4.42
CA THR A 269 -24.40 -11.49 -4.67
C THR A 269 -25.26 -11.62 -5.95
N GLY A 270 -24.60 -11.83 -7.09
CA GLY A 270 -25.26 -12.23 -8.35
C GLY A 270 -25.70 -11.10 -9.28
N PHE A 271 -25.76 -9.84 -8.83
CA PHE A 271 -26.07 -8.69 -9.70
C PHE A 271 -25.32 -7.41 -9.25
N PRO A 272 -25.00 -6.49 -10.18
CA PRO A 272 -24.45 -5.19 -9.82
C PRO A 272 -25.56 -4.32 -9.21
N LYS A 273 -25.29 -3.66 -8.09
CA LYS A 273 -26.20 -2.69 -7.48
C LYS A 273 -25.75 -1.27 -7.84
N GLY A 274 -26.65 -0.50 -8.44
CA GLY A 274 -26.43 0.91 -8.72
C GLY A 274 -26.59 1.76 -7.47
N GLU A 275 -25.66 2.67 -7.23
CA GLU A 275 -25.75 3.73 -6.24
C GLU A 275 -25.28 5.05 -6.89
N PRO A 276 -25.64 6.21 -6.29
CA PRO A 276 -24.98 7.46 -6.62
C PRO A 276 -23.45 7.31 -6.53
N GLY A 277 -22.73 8.03 -7.40
CA GLY A 277 -21.27 7.97 -7.47
C GLY A 277 -20.60 8.21 -6.12
N GLU A 278 -19.53 7.46 -5.84
CA GLU A 278 -18.71 7.61 -4.65
C GLU A 278 -18.18 9.05 -4.52
N PHE A 279 -18.18 9.55 -3.29
CA PHE A 279 -17.58 10.81 -2.91
C PHE A 279 -16.20 10.56 -2.31
N GLU A 280 -15.19 11.28 -2.80
CA GLU A 280 -13.90 11.37 -2.13
C GLU A 280 -13.90 12.53 -1.14
N ILE A 281 -13.41 12.30 0.08
CA ILE A 281 -13.24 13.35 1.12
C ILE A 281 -12.25 14.40 0.63
N LEU A 282 -11.29 14.01 -0.23
CA LEU A 282 -10.24 14.88 -0.75
C LEU A 282 -10.11 14.74 -2.29
N PRO A 283 -10.98 15.41 -3.06
CA PRO A 283 -11.14 15.24 -4.51
C PRO A 283 -9.89 15.15 -5.40
N PRO A 284 -8.77 15.85 -5.17
CA PRO A 284 -7.70 15.81 -6.18
C PRO A 284 -6.85 14.53 -6.17
N SER A 285 -6.93 13.69 -5.12
CA SER A 285 -6.21 12.40 -5.10
C SER A 285 -6.88 11.29 -5.91
N GLY A 286 -8.17 11.42 -6.21
CA GLY A 286 -8.91 10.43 -6.99
C GLY A 286 -10.32 10.85 -7.47
N GLY A 287 -10.74 12.07 -7.20
CA GLY A 287 -12.11 12.53 -7.34
C GLY A 287 -12.44 13.27 -8.63
N ILE A 288 -11.50 13.42 -9.58
CA ILE A 288 -11.79 14.03 -10.88
C ILE A 288 -12.84 13.18 -11.61
N THR A 289 -13.75 13.89 -12.28
CA THR A 289 -14.74 13.36 -13.18
C THR A 289 -14.40 13.82 -14.59
N SER A 290 -14.48 12.92 -15.57
CA SER A 290 -14.20 13.22 -16.99
C SER A 290 -14.94 12.24 -17.91
N ASN A 291 -14.87 12.49 -19.23
CA ASN A 291 -15.33 11.59 -20.30
C ASN A 291 -14.14 11.12 -21.17
N ALA A 292 -14.43 10.32 -22.20
CA ALA A 292 -13.40 9.79 -23.12
C ALA A 292 -12.79 10.86 -24.04
N ILE A 293 -13.57 11.84 -24.48
CA ILE A 293 -13.10 12.89 -25.40
C ILE A 293 -12.16 13.88 -24.72
N ASP A 294 -12.46 14.29 -23.50
CA ASP A 294 -11.60 15.19 -22.72
C ASP A 294 -10.31 14.49 -22.30
N MET A 295 -10.38 13.22 -21.89
CA MET A 295 -9.16 12.45 -21.61
C MET A 295 -8.32 12.21 -22.87
N ALA A 296 -8.93 12.11 -24.05
CA ALA A 296 -8.18 12.08 -25.30
C ALA A 296 -7.37 13.37 -25.53
N LYS A 297 -7.95 14.54 -25.22
CA LYS A 297 -7.23 15.83 -25.28
C LYS A 297 -6.07 15.89 -24.28
N PHE A 298 -6.29 15.38 -23.06
CA PHE A 298 -5.23 15.27 -22.06
C PHE A 298 -4.09 14.35 -22.53
N MET A 299 -4.40 13.20 -23.12
CA MET A 299 -3.40 12.29 -23.68
C MET A 299 -2.62 12.93 -24.84
N MET A 300 -3.30 13.62 -25.76
CA MET A 300 -2.64 14.33 -26.87
C MET A 300 -1.69 15.39 -26.32
N ALA A 301 -2.10 16.18 -25.32
CA ALA A 301 -1.22 17.17 -24.69
C ALA A 301 0.03 16.57 -24.02
N HIS A 302 -0.02 15.30 -23.60
CA HIS A 302 1.13 14.58 -23.07
C HIS A 302 2.05 13.99 -24.15
N LEU A 303 1.53 13.76 -25.36
CA LEU A 303 2.21 13.05 -26.45
C LEU A 303 2.66 13.96 -27.59
N GLU A 304 2.12 15.17 -27.68
CA GLU A 304 2.35 16.07 -28.81
C GLU A 304 3.73 16.73 -28.78
N ASP A 305 4.33 16.79 -29.96
CA ASP A 305 5.52 17.57 -30.29
C ASP A 305 5.08 18.92 -30.92
N GLU A 306 5.96 19.92 -30.92
CA GLU A 306 5.66 21.36 -31.16
C GLU A 306 4.88 21.70 -32.45
N GLU A 307 4.80 20.79 -33.43
CA GLU A 307 4.32 21.06 -34.78
C GLU A 307 2.79 20.97 -34.98
N VAL A 308 2.01 20.47 -33.99
CA VAL A 308 0.56 20.18 -34.16
C VAL A 308 -0.38 21.24 -33.57
N GLY A 309 0.03 22.51 -33.45
CA GLY A 309 -0.89 23.66 -33.32
C GLY A 309 -1.96 23.62 -32.21
N SER A 310 -1.77 22.79 -31.19
CA SER A 310 -2.65 22.59 -30.04
C SER A 310 -2.18 23.43 -28.84
N ILE A 311 -3.00 23.48 -27.80
CA ILE A 311 -2.70 24.27 -26.59
C ILE A 311 -1.76 23.44 -25.70
N GLN A 312 -0.49 23.86 -25.60
CA GLN A 312 0.50 23.27 -24.71
C GLN A 312 0.23 23.62 -23.25
N ILE A 313 0.29 22.62 -22.35
CA ILE A 313 0.17 22.81 -20.90
C ILE A 313 1.51 22.74 -20.16
N LEU A 314 2.55 22.21 -20.81
CA LEU A 314 3.95 22.16 -20.37
C LEU A 314 4.85 22.38 -21.60
N GLN A 315 6.06 22.91 -21.39
CA GLN A 315 7.09 22.87 -22.44
C GLN A 315 7.53 21.42 -22.71
N PRO A 316 7.97 21.09 -23.94
CA PRO A 316 8.47 19.75 -24.28
C PRO A 316 9.54 19.23 -23.31
N GLU A 317 10.49 20.07 -22.91
CA GLU A 317 11.55 19.66 -21.97
C GLU A 317 11.00 19.32 -20.58
N THR A 318 9.96 20.03 -20.13
CA THR A 318 9.29 19.73 -18.87
C THR A 318 8.48 18.43 -18.97
N MET A 319 7.86 18.17 -20.12
CA MET A 319 7.16 16.92 -20.38
C MET A 319 8.13 15.72 -20.40
N ASP A 320 9.29 15.87 -21.05
CA ASP A 320 10.37 14.88 -21.05
C ASP A 320 10.84 14.57 -19.62
N VAL A 321 11.01 15.59 -18.80
CA VAL A 321 11.32 15.41 -17.37
C VAL A 321 10.17 14.68 -16.67
N MET A 322 8.91 15.02 -16.94
CA MET A 322 7.78 14.35 -16.30
C MET A 322 7.72 12.86 -16.66
N HIS A 323 7.99 12.51 -17.92
CA HIS A 323 7.93 11.14 -18.46
C HIS A 323 9.19 10.32 -18.21
N ALA A 324 10.31 10.95 -17.84
CA ALA A 324 11.56 10.26 -17.51
C ALA A 324 11.38 9.37 -16.27
N THR A 325 12.14 8.27 -16.22
CA THR A 325 12.14 7.40 -15.04
C THR A 325 12.99 7.99 -13.93
N HIS A 326 12.37 8.29 -12.80
CA HIS A 326 12.99 8.93 -11.63
C HIS A 326 13.25 7.97 -10.48
N PHE A 327 12.52 6.85 -10.42
CA PHE A 327 12.75 5.81 -9.44
C PHE A 327 12.56 4.41 -10.06
N ARG A 328 13.42 3.47 -9.68
CA ARG A 328 13.26 2.03 -9.91
C ARG A 328 14.10 1.28 -8.89
N PHE A 329 13.66 0.10 -8.48
CA PHE A 329 14.39 -0.71 -7.50
C PHE A 329 15.70 -1.28 -8.06
N ASP A 330 15.73 -1.56 -9.36
CA ASP A 330 16.89 -2.06 -10.11
C ASP A 330 16.76 -1.61 -11.57
N PRO A 331 17.86 -1.35 -12.30
CA PRO A 331 17.81 -0.98 -13.72
C PRO A 331 17.02 -1.92 -14.62
N ARG A 332 16.91 -3.20 -14.24
CA ARG A 332 16.20 -4.27 -14.98
C ARG A 332 14.70 -4.33 -14.67
N LEU A 333 14.24 -3.60 -13.67
CA LEU A 333 12.85 -3.55 -13.28
C LEU A 333 12.16 -2.33 -13.89
N PRO A 334 10.84 -2.42 -14.11
CA PRO A 334 10.03 -1.26 -14.45
C PRO A 334 10.15 -0.16 -13.37
N GLY A 335 9.97 1.09 -13.78
CA GLY A 335 10.18 2.24 -12.92
C GLY A 335 8.94 3.09 -12.67
N TYR A 336 9.19 4.26 -12.12
CA TYR A 336 8.24 5.31 -11.84
C TYR A 336 8.78 6.60 -12.42
N THR A 337 7.90 7.28 -13.11
CA THR A 337 8.12 8.63 -13.61
C THR A 337 7.55 9.64 -12.62
N TYR A 338 7.50 10.92 -12.98
CA TYR A 338 6.70 11.87 -12.23
C TYR A 338 5.23 11.71 -12.61
N GLY A 339 4.59 10.75 -11.92
CA GLY A 339 3.16 10.54 -11.97
C GLY A 339 2.68 9.29 -12.67
N PHE A 340 3.49 8.65 -13.52
CA PHE A 340 3.13 7.37 -14.17
C PHE A 340 4.00 6.21 -13.68
N PHE A 341 3.42 5.02 -13.66
CA PHE A 341 4.15 3.76 -13.64
C PHE A 341 4.72 3.49 -15.04
N GLU A 342 5.98 3.08 -15.14
CA GLU A 342 6.60 2.65 -16.39
C GLU A 342 6.49 1.13 -16.51
N THR A 343 6.22 0.58 -17.68
CA THR A 343 6.31 -0.87 -17.95
C THR A 343 6.83 -1.12 -19.35
N TYR A 344 7.17 -2.37 -19.64
CA TYR A 344 7.65 -2.80 -20.95
C TYR A 344 6.89 -4.02 -21.42
N ARG A 345 6.36 -3.98 -22.64
CA ARG A 345 5.69 -5.12 -23.27
C ARG A 345 5.97 -5.11 -24.76
N ASN A 346 6.28 -6.28 -25.32
CA ASN A 346 6.62 -6.43 -26.74
C ASN A 346 7.73 -5.47 -27.22
N GLY A 347 8.70 -5.21 -26.33
CA GLY A 347 9.82 -4.29 -26.58
C GLY A 347 9.44 -2.81 -26.55
N GLN A 348 8.17 -2.47 -26.35
CA GLN A 348 7.69 -1.09 -26.23
C GLN A 348 7.75 -0.64 -24.78
N ARG A 349 8.13 0.61 -24.58
CA ARG A 349 7.99 1.30 -23.30
C ARG A 349 6.58 1.86 -23.21
N LEU A 350 5.97 1.68 -22.04
CA LEU A 350 4.66 2.22 -21.73
C LEU A 350 4.74 2.99 -20.42
N ILE A 351 4.07 4.12 -20.34
CA ILE A 351 3.82 4.80 -19.08
C ILE A 351 2.32 4.85 -18.84
N PHE A 352 1.86 4.52 -17.63
CA PHE A 352 0.44 4.38 -17.35
C PHE A 352 0.11 4.78 -15.91
N HIS A 353 -1.16 5.05 -15.66
CA HIS A 353 -1.68 5.18 -14.31
C HIS A 353 -3.08 4.59 -14.22
N ASP A 354 -3.28 3.73 -13.22
CA ASP A 354 -4.57 3.11 -12.93
C ASP A 354 -5.31 3.89 -11.85
N GLY A 355 -6.63 3.93 -11.94
CA GLY A 355 -7.53 4.45 -10.94
C GLY A 355 -8.62 3.42 -10.65
N GLY A 356 -8.97 3.24 -9.39
CA GLY A 356 -10.19 2.50 -9.08
C GLY A 356 -10.71 2.67 -7.67
N SER A 357 -12.03 2.72 -7.57
CA SER A 357 -12.83 2.74 -6.36
C SER A 357 -13.65 1.44 -6.23
N THR A 358 -14.65 1.40 -5.35
CA THR A 358 -15.58 0.26 -5.31
C THR A 358 -16.58 0.27 -6.47
N GLN A 359 -16.83 1.44 -7.07
CA GLN A 359 -17.80 1.63 -8.15
C GLN A 359 -17.18 1.82 -9.54
N PHE A 360 -16.04 2.52 -9.64
CA PHE A 360 -15.44 2.93 -10.91
C PHE A 360 -14.01 2.46 -11.04
N SER A 361 -13.56 2.28 -12.28
CA SER A 361 -12.16 2.11 -12.64
C SER A 361 -11.84 2.95 -13.87
N ALA A 362 -10.60 3.40 -13.98
CA ALA A 362 -10.09 4.08 -15.15
C ALA A 362 -8.60 3.82 -15.33
N THR A 363 -8.12 3.86 -16.56
CA THR A 363 -6.72 3.69 -16.92
C THR A 363 -6.35 4.70 -17.98
N VAL A 364 -5.20 5.36 -17.82
CA VAL A 364 -4.51 6.07 -18.91
C VAL A 364 -3.22 5.32 -19.19
N THR A 365 -2.94 5.05 -20.46
CA THR A 365 -1.67 4.47 -20.93
C THR A 365 -1.16 5.29 -22.10
N LEU A 366 0.11 5.65 -22.06
CA LEU A 366 0.82 6.31 -23.15
C LEU A 366 1.93 5.39 -23.65
N ILE A 367 2.15 5.38 -24.96
CA ILE A 367 3.29 4.76 -25.64
C ILE A 367 4.02 5.92 -26.35
N PRO A 368 4.87 6.66 -25.61
CA PRO A 368 5.45 7.91 -26.10
C PRO A 368 6.18 7.75 -27.43
N GLU A 369 6.93 6.67 -27.60
CA GLU A 369 7.73 6.40 -28.81
C GLU A 369 6.90 6.23 -30.08
N HIS A 370 5.58 6.05 -29.97
CA HIS A 370 4.65 5.90 -31.10
C HIS A 370 3.56 6.97 -31.12
N ASN A 371 3.63 7.98 -30.24
CA ASN A 371 2.59 8.99 -30.03
C ASN A 371 1.19 8.39 -29.82
N ILE A 372 1.09 7.22 -29.18
CA ILE A 372 -0.19 6.54 -28.93
C ILE A 372 -0.63 6.74 -27.48
N GLY A 373 -1.90 7.08 -27.29
CA GLY A 373 -2.54 7.14 -25.97
C GLY A 373 -3.81 6.32 -25.92
N LEU A 374 -4.02 5.59 -24.83
CA LEU A 374 -5.20 4.78 -24.54
C LEU A 374 -5.83 5.25 -23.24
N PHE A 375 -7.12 5.54 -23.27
CA PHE A 375 -7.91 5.80 -22.08
C PHE A 375 -9.09 4.84 -22.03
N GLU A 376 -9.35 4.25 -20.87
CA GLU A 376 -10.57 3.51 -20.56
C GLU A 376 -11.14 3.98 -19.22
N ALA A 377 -12.46 4.01 -19.09
CA ALA A 377 -13.14 4.14 -17.81
C ALA A 377 -14.45 3.36 -17.79
N TYR A 378 -14.77 2.77 -16.65
CA TYR A 378 -15.93 1.89 -16.53
C TYR A 378 -16.46 1.78 -15.10
N SER A 379 -17.71 1.31 -14.97
CA SER A 379 -18.32 1.00 -13.67
C SER A 379 -18.28 -0.50 -13.36
N GLY A 380 -18.56 -0.91 -12.12
CA GLY A 380 -18.50 -2.32 -11.70
C GLY A 380 -17.28 -2.69 -10.85
N GLY A 381 -16.52 -1.68 -10.41
CA GLY A 381 -15.28 -1.85 -9.63
C GLY A 381 -14.10 -2.31 -10.48
N LYS A 382 -13.16 -3.05 -9.88
CA LYS A 382 -11.84 -3.37 -10.49
C LYS A 382 -11.79 -4.64 -11.35
N LYS A 383 -12.94 -5.29 -11.61
CA LYS A 383 -12.93 -6.49 -12.48
C LYS A 383 -12.50 -6.07 -13.89
N GLY A 384 -11.53 -6.77 -14.47
CA GLY A 384 -11.04 -6.48 -15.83
C GLY A 384 -10.12 -5.26 -15.96
N SER A 385 -9.53 -4.75 -14.88
CA SER A 385 -8.59 -3.63 -15.01
C SER A 385 -7.37 -4.03 -15.84
N GLY A 386 -6.95 -3.15 -16.76
CA GLY A 386 -5.69 -3.27 -17.49
C GLY A 386 -5.72 -4.15 -18.75
N PHE A 387 -6.85 -4.81 -19.09
CA PHE A 387 -6.90 -5.66 -20.29
C PHE A 387 -6.65 -4.87 -21.56
N LEU A 388 -7.15 -3.63 -21.67
CA LEU A 388 -7.07 -2.85 -22.89
C LEU A 388 -5.62 -2.61 -23.29
N ARG A 389 -4.78 -2.18 -22.34
CA ARG A 389 -3.35 -1.96 -22.55
C ARG A 389 -2.65 -3.23 -23.04
N GLU A 390 -2.88 -4.35 -22.38
CA GLU A 390 -2.19 -5.61 -22.70
C GLU A 390 -2.60 -6.15 -24.06
N ASP A 391 -3.91 -6.29 -24.29
CA ASP A 391 -4.48 -6.80 -25.53
C ASP A 391 -4.15 -5.88 -26.72
N PHE A 392 -4.12 -4.55 -26.52
CA PHE A 392 -3.72 -3.60 -27.57
C PHE A 392 -2.26 -3.77 -27.97
N VAL A 393 -1.35 -3.89 -27.00
CA VAL A 393 0.08 -4.04 -27.29
C VAL A 393 0.38 -5.39 -27.96
N ASP A 394 -0.31 -6.46 -27.54
CA ASP A 394 -0.16 -7.78 -28.14
C ASP A 394 -0.72 -7.86 -29.57
N HIS A 395 -1.72 -7.05 -29.88
CA HIS A 395 -2.31 -7.00 -31.22
C HIS A 395 -1.44 -6.22 -32.21
N TYR A 396 -0.89 -5.07 -31.80
CA TYR A 396 -0.18 -4.15 -32.70
C TYR A 396 1.35 -4.30 -32.71
N PHE A 397 1.96 -4.88 -31.67
CA PHE A 397 3.41 -5.02 -31.58
C PHE A 397 3.85 -6.48 -31.50
N LEU A 398 4.88 -6.80 -32.27
CA LEU A 398 5.44 -8.16 -32.28
C LEU A 398 6.04 -8.52 -30.92
N PRO A 399 5.84 -9.75 -30.43
CA PRO A 399 6.45 -10.19 -29.19
C PRO A 399 7.96 -10.00 -29.19
N ALA A 400 8.48 -9.48 -28.07
CA ALA A 400 9.90 -9.34 -27.87
C ALA A 400 10.57 -10.72 -27.92
N LYS A 401 11.76 -10.80 -28.52
CA LYS A 401 12.55 -12.04 -28.49
C LYS A 401 13.02 -12.30 -27.07
N VAL A 402 12.51 -13.36 -26.46
CA VAL A 402 12.95 -13.80 -25.13
C VAL A 402 14.22 -14.62 -25.29
N GLU A 403 15.34 -14.11 -24.75
CA GLU A 403 16.54 -14.94 -24.60
C GLU A 403 16.27 -16.04 -23.55
N VAL A 404 16.15 -17.29 -24.02
CA VAL A 404 16.00 -18.45 -23.12
C VAL A 404 17.36 -18.74 -22.47
N ARG A 405 17.54 -18.26 -21.24
CA ARG A 405 18.73 -18.58 -20.44
C ARG A 405 18.57 -19.95 -19.80
N GLN A 406 19.58 -20.79 -19.95
CA GLN A 406 19.63 -22.10 -19.28
C GLN A 406 20.06 -21.93 -17.82
N PRO A 407 19.54 -22.72 -16.87
CA PRO A 407 20.06 -22.75 -15.51
C PRO A 407 21.54 -23.14 -15.53
N GLY A 408 22.47 -22.21 -15.28
CA GLY A 408 23.89 -22.51 -15.44
C GLY A 408 24.90 -21.48 -14.90
N ALA A 409 25.87 -22.03 -14.16
CA ALA A 409 27.24 -21.53 -13.90
C ALA A 409 27.55 -20.59 -12.71
N PHE A 410 26.57 -20.17 -11.90
CA PHE A 410 26.94 -19.59 -10.59
C PHE A 410 27.15 -20.72 -9.58
N SER A 411 28.42 -20.98 -9.21
CA SER A 411 28.78 -21.88 -8.11
C SER A 411 28.04 -21.44 -6.86
N SER A 412 27.06 -22.20 -6.40
CA SER A 412 26.07 -21.78 -5.41
C SER A 412 26.68 -21.19 -4.14
N PRO A 413 26.47 -19.90 -3.80
CA PRO A 413 25.92 -19.59 -2.50
C PRO A 413 24.58 -20.31 -2.38
N GLU A 414 24.33 -20.97 -1.25
CA GLU A 414 23.13 -21.77 -0.99
C GLU A 414 21.86 -20.95 -1.33
N LEU A 415 21.06 -21.41 -2.32
CA LEU A 415 19.77 -20.78 -2.68
C LEU A 415 18.82 -20.64 -1.47
N GLN A 416 19.12 -21.38 -0.42
CA GLN A 416 18.48 -21.42 0.88
C GLN A 416 18.52 -20.05 1.56
N SER A 417 19.49 -19.18 1.26
CA SER A 417 19.49 -17.80 1.79
C SER A 417 18.35 -16.96 1.22
N PHE A 418 17.87 -17.25 0.01
CA PHE A 418 16.71 -16.58 -0.61
C PHE A 418 15.38 -17.17 -0.12
N GLN A 419 15.37 -18.43 0.33
CA GLN A 419 14.16 -19.10 0.79
C GLN A 419 13.55 -18.40 2.01
N GLY A 420 12.22 -18.24 1.99
CA GLY A 420 11.48 -17.56 3.05
C GLY A 420 10.03 -17.26 2.67
N ILE A 421 9.33 -16.62 3.61
CA ILE A 421 8.04 -15.97 3.35
C ILE A 421 8.33 -14.49 3.20
N TYR A 422 7.80 -13.89 2.16
CA TYR A 422 7.94 -12.48 1.82
C TYR A 422 6.58 -11.82 1.87
N ARG A 423 6.49 -10.58 2.35
CA ARG A 423 5.26 -9.79 2.37
C ARG A 423 5.50 -8.50 1.62
N THR A 424 4.47 -7.97 0.96
CA THR A 424 4.56 -6.64 0.34
C THR A 424 4.99 -5.58 1.37
N ALA A 425 5.84 -4.65 0.95
CA ALA A 425 6.23 -3.49 1.73
C ALA A 425 5.07 -2.50 1.91
N GLN A 426 4.02 -2.59 1.07
CA GLN A 426 2.76 -1.83 1.13
C GLN A 426 1.90 -2.30 2.33
N ILE A 427 2.35 -2.00 3.55
CA ILE A 427 1.71 -2.34 4.81
C ILE A 427 1.88 -1.19 5.81
N SER A 428 0.84 -0.91 6.59
CA SER A 428 0.93 -0.02 7.75
C SER A 428 1.78 -0.65 8.85
N ARG A 429 2.80 0.06 9.34
CA ARG A 429 3.73 -0.40 10.39
C ARG A 429 3.46 0.24 11.73
N ALA A 430 2.93 1.46 11.75
CA ALA A 430 2.71 2.25 12.94
C ALA A 430 1.29 2.11 13.48
N THR A 431 0.28 1.78 12.66
CA THR A 431 -1.14 1.86 13.07
C THR A 431 -1.85 0.50 13.06
N TYR A 432 -3.04 0.44 13.66
CA TYR A 432 -3.88 -0.76 13.69
C TYR A 432 -4.22 -1.30 12.30
N GLU A 433 -4.13 -0.46 11.25
CA GLU A 433 -4.35 -0.87 9.85
C GLU A 433 -3.41 -1.98 9.40
N LYS A 434 -2.29 -2.20 10.11
CA LYS A 434 -1.49 -3.41 9.98
C LYS A 434 -2.32 -4.69 9.98
N THR A 435 -3.44 -4.71 10.71
CA THR A 435 -4.38 -5.84 10.76
C THR A 435 -5.14 -6.09 9.46
N ILE A 436 -5.14 -5.19 8.47
CA ILE A 436 -5.67 -5.48 7.13
C ILE A 436 -4.91 -6.67 6.52
N LYS A 437 -3.62 -6.80 6.84
CA LYS A 437 -2.76 -7.90 6.40
C LYS A 437 -2.91 -9.17 7.25
N PHE A 438 -3.95 -9.28 8.07
CA PHE A 438 -4.18 -10.49 8.88
C PHE A 438 -4.28 -11.75 8.02
N LEU A 439 -5.02 -11.66 6.90
CA LEU A 439 -5.20 -12.73 5.93
C LEU A 439 -4.14 -12.75 4.83
N ASP A 440 -3.14 -11.86 4.90
CA ASP A 440 -1.99 -11.90 4.01
C ASP A 440 -0.98 -12.91 4.54
N PHE A 441 -0.97 -14.10 3.93
CA PHE A 441 -0.06 -15.18 4.29
C PHE A 441 1.35 -15.02 3.71
N GLY A 442 1.59 -13.94 2.97
CA GLY A 442 2.82 -13.68 2.23
C GLY A 442 3.03 -14.64 1.06
N SER A 443 4.00 -14.30 0.23
CA SER A 443 4.44 -15.10 -0.90
C SER A 443 5.68 -15.90 -0.53
N LYS A 444 5.68 -17.20 -0.86
CA LYS A 444 6.79 -18.09 -0.51
C LYS A 444 7.81 -18.14 -1.65
N VAL A 445 9.07 -17.90 -1.33
CA VAL A 445 10.21 -18.21 -2.20
C VAL A 445 10.71 -19.60 -1.84
N ILE A 446 10.79 -20.49 -2.82
CA ILE A 446 11.22 -21.89 -2.64
C ILE A 446 12.43 -22.16 -3.53
N ALA A 447 13.53 -22.60 -2.93
CA ALA A 447 14.68 -23.10 -3.67
C ALA A 447 14.42 -24.53 -4.19
N LYS A 448 14.76 -24.79 -5.45
CA LYS A 448 14.63 -26.10 -6.10
C LYS A 448 16.01 -26.76 -6.25
N GLU A 449 16.01 -28.09 -6.34
CA GLU A 449 17.24 -28.88 -6.46
C GLU A 449 17.97 -28.63 -7.79
N ASP A 450 17.27 -28.20 -8.82
CA ASP A 450 17.80 -27.87 -10.15
C ASP A 450 18.40 -26.45 -10.27
N GLY A 451 18.55 -25.74 -9.16
CA GLY A 451 19.19 -24.43 -9.13
C GLY A 451 18.25 -23.26 -9.45
N THR A 452 16.94 -23.48 -9.52
CA THR A 452 15.92 -22.43 -9.73
C THR A 452 15.21 -22.02 -8.44
N LEU A 453 14.50 -20.88 -8.49
CA LEU A 453 13.54 -20.47 -7.46
C LEU A 453 12.10 -20.59 -7.99
N THR A 454 11.15 -20.83 -7.09
CA THR A 454 9.72 -20.63 -7.35
C THR A 454 9.19 -19.50 -6.50
N PHE A 455 8.45 -18.58 -7.11
CA PHE A 455 7.78 -17.45 -6.48
C PHE A 455 6.57 -17.05 -7.33
N GLN A 456 5.41 -16.83 -6.68
CA GLN A 456 4.12 -16.52 -7.34
C GLN A 456 3.80 -17.43 -8.54
N ASP A 457 3.89 -18.75 -8.32
CA ASP A 457 3.66 -19.82 -9.31
C ASP A 457 4.56 -19.78 -10.57
N SER A 458 5.51 -18.84 -10.61
CA SER A 458 6.51 -18.70 -11.66
C SER A 458 7.83 -19.34 -11.22
N ARG A 459 8.56 -19.84 -12.21
CA ARG A 459 9.89 -20.41 -12.05
C ARG A 459 10.93 -19.38 -12.49
N TRP A 460 12.00 -19.24 -11.70
CA TRP A 460 12.97 -18.16 -11.81
C TRP A 460 14.37 -18.74 -11.93
N ILE A 461 15.02 -18.43 -13.05
CA ILE A 461 16.36 -18.88 -13.40
C ILE A 461 17.36 -17.83 -12.95
N ARG A 462 18.37 -18.24 -12.19
CA ARG A 462 19.39 -17.32 -11.70
C ARG A 462 20.27 -16.84 -12.85
N ILE A 463 20.44 -15.53 -12.96
CA ILE A 463 21.26 -14.90 -14.00
C ILE A 463 22.41 -14.05 -13.44
N GLU A 464 22.31 -13.63 -12.17
CA GLU A 464 23.36 -12.93 -11.42
C GLU A 464 23.27 -13.31 -9.93
N PRO A 465 24.21 -12.88 -9.06
CA PRO A 465 24.18 -13.25 -7.63
C PRO A 465 22.86 -12.95 -6.92
N LEU A 466 22.21 -11.82 -7.19
CA LEU A 466 20.95 -11.42 -6.57
C LEU A 466 19.79 -11.29 -7.56
N THR A 467 19.98 -11.70 -8.82
CA THR A 467 18.99 -11.48 -9.89
C THR A 467 18.62 -12.77 -10.58
N PHE A 468 17.32 -12.93 -10.79
CA PHE A 468 16.71 -14.06 -11.48
C PHE A 468 15.82 -13.54 -12.59
N GLN A 469 15.69 -14.33 -13.66
CA GLN A 469 14.80 -14.09 -14.78
C GLN A 469 13.70 -15.15 -14.79
N LYS A 470 12.47 -14.76 -15.12
CA LYS A 470 11.36 -15.71 -15.25
C LYS A 470 11.62 -16.68 -16.41
N GLU A 471 11.42 -17.97 -16.15
CA GLU A 471 11.57 -19.01 -17.17
C GLU A 471 10.59 -18.76 -18.32
N GLY A 472 11.11 -18.59 -19.54
CA GLY A 472 10.31 -18.30 -20.73
C GLY A 472 9.73 -16.87 -20.81
N GLY A 473 10.18 -15.94 -19.94
CA GLY A 473 9.70 -14.56 -19.92
C GLY A 473 10.81 -13.51 -19.83
N THR A 474 10.40 -12.24 -19.86
CA THR A 474 11.28 -11.07 -19.75
C THR A 474 11.30 -10.46 -18.34
N ASP A 475 10.47 -10.96 -17.43
CA ASP A 475 10.36 -10.44 -16.07
C ASP A 475 11.60 -10.80 -15.24
N PHE A 476 12.01 -9.87 -14.38
CA PHE A 476 13.11 -10.06 -13.43
C PHE A 476 12.63 -10.09 -11.99
N LEU A 477 13.35 -10.85 -11.17
CA LEU A 477 13.20 -10.92 -9.73
C LEU A 477 14.57 -10.57 -9.11
N VAL A 478 14.62 -9.46 -8.38
CA VAL A 478 15.85 -8.90 -7.83
C VAL A 478 15.79 -8.95 -6.31
N PHE A 479 16.86 -9.40 -5.66
CA PHE A 479 16.98 -9.40 -4.21
C PHE A 479 17.95 -8.31 -3.75
N GLN A 480 17.72 -7.80 -2.54
CA GLN A 480 18.62 -6.86 -1.89
C GLN A 480 19.02 -7.35 -0.51
N THR A 481 20.28 -7.13 -0.19
CA THR A 481 20.90 -7.51 1.08
C THR A 481 21.24 -6.26 1.89
N LYS A 482 21.39 -6.43 3.21
CA LYS A 482 21.65 -5.32 4.13
C LYS A 482 22.90 -4.49 3.81
N ASP A 483 23.95 -5.14 3.32
CA ASP A 483 25.26 -4.50 3.06
C ASP A 483 25.53 -4.30 1.57
N HIS A 484 24.53 -4.51 0.69
CA HIS A 484 24.62 -4.48 -0.78
C HIS A 484 25.72 -5.35 -1.43
N LEU A 485 26.52 -6.09 -0.64
CA LEU A 485 27.76 -6.75 -1.06
C LEU A 485 27.87 -8.22 -0.61
N SER A 486 27.03 -8.71 0.31
CA SER A 486 27.07 -10.10 0.79
C SER A 486 25.72 -10.81 0.74
N ASN A 487 25.72 -12.10 0.38
CA ASN A 487 24.52 -12.92 0.14
C ASN A 487 23.88 -13.51 1.42
N SER A 488 24.35 -13.16 2.62
CA SER A 488 23.90 -13.81 3.87
C SER A 488 22.64 -13.20 4.47
N ASP A 489 22.35 -11.91 4.20
CA ASP A 489 21.28 -11.15 4.85
C ASP A 489 20.32 -10.53 3.82
N ILE A 490 19.58 -11.37 3.09
CA ILE A 490 18.50 -10.95 2.19
C ILE A 490 17.39 -10.27 3.00
N GLN A 491 17.09 -9.02 2.68
CA GLN A 491 16.03 -8.24 3.32
C GLN A 491 14.83 -8.04 2.41
N ASN A 492 15.10 -7.71 1.13
CA ASN A 492 14.07 -7.35 0.19
C ASN A 492 14.12 -8.20 -1.07
N LEU A 493 12.94 -8.31 -1.68
CA LEU A 493 12.70 -8.90 -2.99
C LEU A 493 11.92 -7.86 -3.79
N PHE A 494 12.32 -7.63 -5.03
CA PHE A 494 11.71 -6.67 -5.93
C PHE A 494 11.30 -7.38 -7.23
N ILE A 495 10.09 -7.11 -7.67
CA ILE A 495 9.51 -7.63 -8.91
C ILE A 495 8.51 -6.61 -9.41
N ASP A 496 8.55 -6.31 -10.71
CA ASP A 496 7.68 -5.28 -11.30
C ASP A 496 7.79 -3.94 -10.51
N HIS A 497 6.66 -3.33 -10.14
CA HIS A 497 6.56 -2.15 -9.27
C HIS A 497 6.46 -2.50 -7.78
N GLU A 498 6.76 -3.72 -7.37
CA GLU A 498 6.52 -4.17 -6.00
C GLU A 498 7.82 -4.45 -5.23
N ALA A 499 7.85 -3.91 -4.01
CA ALA A 499 8.81 -4.29 -3.00
C ALA A 499 8.19 -5.28 -2.01
N PHE A 500 8.94 -6.31 -1.70
CA PHE A 500 8.64 -7.28 -0.66
C PHE A 500 9.74 -7.29 0.39
N GLU A 501 9.37 -7.54 1.64
CA GLU A 501 10.27 -7.74 2.76
C GLU A 501 10.24 -9.20 3.21
N LYS A 502 11.43 -9.75 3.53
CA LYS A 502 11.57 -11.10 4.05
C LYS A 502 11.09 -11.15 5.50
N LEU A 503 10.07 -11.94 5.78
CA LEU A 503 9.51 -12.08 7.12
C LEU A 503 10.43 -12.88 8.03
N LYS A 504 10.57 -12.42 9.27
CA LYS A 504 11.17 -13.22 10.34
C LYS A 504 10.23 -14.34 10.76
N TRP A 505 10.77 -15.36 11.42
CA TRP A 505 9.99 -16.54 11.84
C TRP A 505 8.78 -16.17 12.72
N TYR A 506 8.91 -15.16 13.58
CA TYR A 506 7.84 -14.68 14.46
C TYR A 506 6.82 -13.78 13.75
N GLU A 507 7.10 -13.32 12.53
CA GLU A 507 6.18 -12.51 11.72
C GLU A 507 5.33 -13.37 10.79
N SER A 508 5.75 -14.64 10.58
CA SER A 508 5.01 -15.60 9.78
C SER A 508 3.60 -15.81 10.32
N TRP A 509 2.65 -15.96 9.40
CA TRP A 509 1.26 -16.25 9.75
C TRP A 509 1.16 -17.54 10.59
N ILE A 510 1.98 -18.56 10.30
CA ILE A 510 2.01 -19.82 11.05
C ILE A 510 2.26 -19.54 12.52
N PHE A 511 3.29 -18.74 12.84
CA PHE A 511 3.60 -18.39 14.22
C PHE A 511 2.50 -17.51 14.84
N GLN A 512 2.09 -16.45 14.16
CA GLN A 512 1.12 -15.48 14.65
C GLN A 512 -0.24 -16.13 14.98
N TYR A 513 -0.73 -17.00 14.10
CA TYR A 513 -2.00 -17.72 14.31
C TYR A 513 -1.87 -18.83 15.34
N THR A 514 -0.74 -19.56 15.36
CA THR A 514 -0.51 -20.59 16.39
C THR A 514 -0.44 -19.95 17.78
N LEU A 515 0.28 -18.83 17.92
CA LEU A 515 0.37 -18.10 19.18
C LEU A 515 -1.00 -17.63 19.65
N LEU A 516 -1.80 -17.03 18.75
CA LEU A 516 -3.16 -16.61 19.06
C LEU A 516 -4.03 -17.80 19.49
N ALA A 517 -4.03 -18.89 18.71
CA ALA A 517 -4.82 -20.08 19.00
C ALA A 517 -4.45 -20.71 20.35
N VAL A 518 -3.16 -20.83 20.67
CA VAL A 518 -2.69 -21.33 21.97
C VAL A 518 -3.16 -20.42 23.11
N CYS A 519 -3.08 -19.10 22.97
CA CYS A 519 -3.57 -18.16 23.97
C CYS A 519 -5.09 -18.34 24.20
N LEU A 520 -5.87 -18.44 23.12
CA LEU A 520 -7.32 -18.64 23.20
C LEU A 520 -7.70 -19.96 23.86
N LEU A 521 -7.03 -21.05 23.51
CA LEU A 521 -7.26 -22.34 24.15
C LEU A 521 -6.95 -22.29 25.65
N ILE A 522 -5.88 -21.61 26.07
CA ILE A 522 -5.56 -21.42 27.49
C ILE A 522 -6.64 -20.59 28.19
N PHE A 523 -7.10 -19.47 27.61
CA PHE A 523 -8.14 -18.64 28.21
C PHE A 523 -9.48 -19.38 28.33
N ILE A 524 -9.91 -20.08 27.28
CA ILE A 524 -11.15 -20.88 27.27
C ILE A 524 -11.04 -22.00 28.31
N PHE A 525 -9.95 -22.77 28.30
CA PHE A 525 -9.74 -23.84 29.25
C PHE A 525 -9.70 -23.32 30.68
N ALA A 526 -8.98 -22.22 30.95
CA ALA A 526 -8.88 -21.63 32.28
C ALA A 526 -10.22 -21.07 32.77
N PHE A 527 -11.02 -20.49 31.88
CA PHE A 527 -12.36 -20.01 32.19
C PHE A 527 -13.31 -21.15 32.57
N ILE A 528 -13.26 -22.29 31.87
CA ILE A 528 -14.10 -23.47 32.14
C ILE A 528 -13.59 -24.27 33.36
N ALA A 529 -12.28 -24.36 33.56
CA ALA A 529 -11.68 -25.21 34.58
C ALA A 529 -11.94 -24.72 36.01
N LEU A 530 -12.00 -23.40 36.26
CA LEU A 530 -12.19 -22.89 37.63
C LEU A 530 -13.57 -23.25 38.22
N PRO A 531 -14.71 -23.03 37.55
CA PRO A 531 -16.02 -23.45 38.05
C PRO A 531 -16.09 -24.95 38.33
N ILE A 532 -15.61 -25.78 37.39
CA ILE A 532 -15.62 -27.24 37.53
C ILE A 532 -14.79 -27.69 38.73
N THR A 533 -13.54 -27.19 38.84
CA THR A 533 -12.67 -27.57 39.96
C THR A 533 -13.18 -27.07 41.31
N THR A 534 -13.86 -25.92 41.34
CA THR A 534 -14.49 -25.38 42.55
C THR A 534 -15.68 -26.23 42.98
N LEU A 535 -16.54 -26.67 42.04
CA LEU A 535 -17.65 -27.58 42.31
C LEU A 535 -17.16 -28.94 42.83
N ILE A 536 -16.12 -29.52 42.22
CA ILE A 536 -15.53 -30.79 42.68
C ILE A 536 -14.95 -30.64 44.09
N LYS A 537 -14.23 -29.55 44.38
CA LYS A 537 -13.63 -29.30 45.71
C LYS A 537 -14.70 -29.07 46.78
N ARG A 538 -15.78 -28.35 46.45
CA ARG A 538 -16.93 -28.14 47.33
C ARG A 538 -17.61 -29.48 47.68
N LYS A 539 -17.79 -30.37 46.70
CA LYS A 539 -18.30 -31.74 46.93
C LYS A 539 -17.36 -32.61 47.79
N ARG A 540 -16.05 -32.34 47.77
CA ARG A 540 -15.03 -33.07 48.56
C ARG A 540 -14.71 -32.42 49.92
N GLY A 541 -15.40 -31.34 50.30
CA GLY A 541 -15.16 -30.63 51.56
C GLY A 541 -13.78 -29.95 51.68
N VAL A 542 -13.10 -29.67 50.56
CA VAL A 542 -11.76 -29.08 50.57
C VAL A 542 -11.85 -27.58 50.31
N GLU A 543 -11.58 -26.75 51.32
CA GLU A 543 -11.50 -25.30 51.16
C GLU A 543 -10.07 -24.83 50.79
N PRO A 544 -9.88 -24.15 49.66
CA PRO A 544 -8.61 -23.50 49.34
C PRO A 544 -8.37 -22.26 50.20
N ALA A 545 -7.09 -21.90 50.37
CA ALA A 545 -6.69 -20.65 51.03
C ALA A 545 -7.34 -19.43 50.39
N THR A 546 -7.65 -18.41 51.18
CA THR A 546 -8.24 -17.15 50.69
C THR A 546 -7.37 -16.53 49.59
N SER A 547 -6.05 -16.47 49.79
CA SER A 547 -5.12 -15.95 48.77
C SER A 547 -5.14 -16.76 47.46
N GLN A 548 -5.30 -18.08 47.55
CA GLN A 548 -5.45 -18.94 46.38
C GLN A 548 -6.77 -18.68 45.65
N ARG A 549 -7.88 -18.50 46.39
CA ARG A 549 -9.18 -18.13 45.79
C ARG A 549 -9.09 -16.81 45.06
N VAL A 550 -8.49 -15.79 45.67
CA VAL A 550 -8.33 -14.46 45.08
C VAL A 550 -7.47 -14.53 43.82
N GLY A 551 -6.28 -15.15 43.88
CA GLY A 551 -5.40 -15.25 42.69
C GLY A 551 -6.05 -16.02 41.53
N MET A 552 -6.66 -17.19 41.81
CA MET A 552 -7.37 -17.95 40.78
C MET A 552 -8.59 -17.19 40.24
N GLY A 553 -9.32 -16.46 41.09
CA GLY A 553 -10.47 -15.64 40.69
C GLY A 553 -10.07 -14.47 39.79
N LEU A 554 -8.97 -13.77 40.09
CA LEU A 554 -8.43 -12.72 39.23
C LEU A 554 -8.03 -13.28 37.86
N SER A 555 -7.31 -14.40 37.83
CA SER A 555 -6.95 -15.08 36.59
C SER A 555 -8.18 -15.57 35.80
N TRP A 556 -9.27 -15.94 36.49
CA TRP A 556 -10.52 -16.31 35.83
C TRP A 556 -11.25 -15.12 35.21
N VAL A 557 -11.18 -13.92 35.80
CA VAL A 557 -11.75 -12.68 35.23
C VAL A 557 -10.95 -12.22 33.99
N VAL A 558 -9.64 -12.41 34.00
CA VAL A 558 -8.74 -12.09 32.87
C VAL A 558 -9.13 -12.83 31.60
N CYS A 559 -9.52 -14.11 31.71
CA CYS A 559 -9.85 -14.95 30.55
C CYS A 559 -11.01 -14.42 29.69
N PRO A 560 -12.25 -14.23 30.20
CA PRO A 560 -13.36 -13.73 29.42
C PRO A 560 -13.15 -12.26 29.00
N MET A 561 -12.36 -11.48 29.72
CA MET A 561 -12.01 -10.11 29.32
C MET A 561 -11.18 -10.09 28.03
N ASN A 562 -10.13 -10.92 27.93
CA ASN A 562 -9.35 -11.05 26.70
C ASN A 562 -10.15 -11.65 25.54
N LEU A 563 -11.01 -12.65 25.83
CA LEU A 563 -11.89 -13.25 24.82
C LEU A 563 -12.92 -12.23 24.29
N ALA A 564 -13.52 -11.43 25.17
CA ALA A 564 -14.46 -10.38 24.80
C ALA A 564 -13.75 -9.26 24.00
N PHE A 565 -12.53 -8.90 24.38
CA PHE A 565 -11.73 -7.94 23.63
C PHE A 565 -11.44 -8.45 22.21
N LEU A 566 -11.02 -9.71 22.04
CA LEU A 566 -10.79 -10.25 20.71
C LEU A 566 -12.08 -10.31 19.89
N ALA A 567 -13.20 -10.75 20.48
CA ALA A 567 -14.49 -10.76 19.79
C ALA A 567 -14.89 -9.35 19.33
N PHE A 568 -14.68 -8.34 20.18
CA PHE A 568 -14.88 -6.94 19.84
C PHE A 568 -14.01 -6.52 18.66
N VAL A 569 -12.70 -6.75 18.74
CA VAL A 569 -11.75 -6.41 17.66
C VAL A 569 -12.14 -7.13 16.37
N SER A 570 -12.44 -8.43 16.37
CA SER A 570 -12.84 -9.15 15.17
C SER A 570 -14.11 -8.63 14.51
N ILE A 571 -15.08 -8.14 15.29
CA ILE A 571 -16.32 -7.54 14.77
C ILE A 571 -16.06 -6.13 14.22
N GLN A 572 -15.25 -5.34 14.93
CA GLN A 572 -15.05 -3.94 14.62
C GLN A 572 -13.91 -3.68 13.64
N LEU A 573 -12.95 -4.60 13.46
CA LEU A 573 -11.83 -4.40 12.54
C LEU A 573 -12.32 -4.16 11.12
N PHE A 574 -13.34 -4.92 10.69
CA PHE A 574 -13.89 -4.71 9.36
C PHE A 574 -14.42 -3.28 9.23
N SER A 575 -15.26 -2.79 10.14
CA SER A 575 -15.80 -1.42 10.08
C SER A 575 -14.75 -0.33 10.33
N ALA A 576 -13.80 -0.56 11.23
CA ALA A 576 -12.80 0.43 11.63
C ALA A 576 -11.75 0.71 10.56
N VAL A 577 -11.50 -0.24 9.65
CA VAL A 577 -10.70 0.03 8.44
C VAL A 577 -11.38 1.10 7.57
N TRP A 578 -12.71 1.11 7.52
CA TRP A 578 -13.46 2.08 6.71
C TRP A 578 -13.77 3.38 7.47
N PHE A 579 -14.05 3.32 8.78
CA PHE A 579 -14.64 4.45 9.54
C PHE A 579 -13.83 4.89 10.77
N GLY A 580 -12.69 4.25 11.03
CA GLY A 580 -11.96 4.43 12.28
C GLY A 580 -12.73 3.93 13.52
N PHE A 581 -12.17 4.21 14.70
CA PHE A 581 -12.81 3.91 15.97
C PHE A 581 -13.41 5.16 16.63
N SER A 582 -14.66 5.08 17.07
CA SER A 582 -15.28 6.09 17.95
C SER A 582 -14.57 6.18 19.31
N THR A 583 -14.72 7.30 20.02
CA THR A 583 -14.11 7.50 21.35
C THR A 583 -14.42 6.37 22.34
N LEU A 584 -15.66 5.88 22.36
CA LEU A 584 -16.05 4.76 23.21
C LEU A 584 -15.34 3.46 22.83
N GLN A 585 -15.20 3.19 21.53
CA GLN A 585 -14.46 2.04 21.03
C GLN A 585 -12.96 2.15 21.37
N LYS A 586 -12.37 3.34 21.27
CA LYS A 586 -10.98 3.60 21.67
C LYS A 586 -10.74 3.27 23.15
N MET A 587 -11.71 3.52 24.04
CA MET A 587 -11.58 3.15 25.46
C MET A 587 -11.48 1.62 25.69
N LEU A 588 -12.07 0.81 24.81
CA LEU A 588 -12.01 -0.66 24.94
C LEU A 588 -10.60 -1.22 24.66
N PHE A 589 -9.72 -0.46 24.00
CA PHE A 589 -8.30 -0.78 23.87
C PHE A 589 -7.52 -0.66 25.19
N LEU A 590 -8.14 -0.18 26.28
CA LEU A 590 -7.58 -0.24 27.63
C LEU A 590 -7.74 -1.62 28.29
N LEU A 591 -8.64 -2.47 27.80
CA LEU A 591 -8.92 -3.78 28.39
C LEU A 591 -7.69 -4.71 28.46
N PRO A 592 -6.83 -4.79 27.44
CA PRO A 592 -5.59 -5.58 27.52
C PRO A 592 -4.64 -5.09 28.63
N PHE A 593 -4.55 -3.78 28.88
CA PHE A 593 -3.71 -3.23 29.95
C PHE A 593 -4.26 -3.58 31.33
N LEU A 594 -5.58 -3.51 31.51
CA LEU A 594 -6.24 -3.95 32.74
C LEU A 594 -6.02 -5.46 32.95
N SER A 595 -6.08 -6.26 31.88
CA SER A 595 -5.81 -7.69 31.87
C SER A 595 -4.42 -8.05 32.37
N LEU A 596 -3.41 -7.32 31.90
CA LEU A 596 -2.03 -7.45 32.36
C LEU A 596 -1.88 -7.07 33.83
N LEU A 597 -2.49 -5.97 34.26
CA LEU A 597 -2.44 -5.52 35.65
C LEU A 597 -3.03 -6.58 36.59
N LEU A 598 -4.21 -7.10 36.28
CA LEU A 598 -4.86 -8.16 37.07
C LEU A 598 -4.03 -9.45 37.10
N SER A 599 -3.38 -9.80 35.98
CA SER A 599 -2.45 -10.93 35.91
C SER A 599 -1.22 -10.74 36.79
N ALA A 600 -0.63 -9.54 36.77
CA ALA A 600 0.52 -9.17 37.60
C ALA A 600 0.16 -9.19 39.10
N VAL A 601 -1.02 -8.68 39.48
CA VAL A 601 -1.53 -8.77 40.86
C VAL A 601 -1.72 -10.22 41.29
N SER A 602 -2.29 -11.06 40.42
CA SER A 602 -2.47 -12.50 40.70
C SER A 602 -1.13 -13.21 40.96
N ILE A 603 -0.11 -12.95 40.13
CA ILE A 603 1.26 -13.44 40.36
C ILE A 603 1.86 -12.88 41.65
N GLY A 604 1.70 -11.58 41.91
CA GLY A 604 2.21 -10.93 43.12
C GLY A 604 1.64 -11.53 44.40
N ILE A 605 0.33 -11.80 44.43
CA ILE A 605 -0.32 -12.53 45.53
C ILE A 605 0.30 -13.92 45.67
N MET A 606 0.49 -14.66 44.58
CA MET A 606 1.13 -15.97 44.62
C MET A 606 2.55 -15.90 45.21
N VAL A 607 3.40 -14.98 44.75
CA VAL A 607 4.80 -14.83 45.19
C VAL A 607 4.90 -14.38 46.64
N LEU A 608 4.11 -13.37 47.07
CA LEU A 608 4.11 -12.91 48.46
C LEU A 608 3.70 -14.03 49.43
N ASN A 609 2.79 -14.92 49.02
CA ASN A 609 2.42 -16.08 49.83
C ASN A 609 3.52 -17.14 49.87
N LEU A 610 4.33 -17.29 48.82
CA LEU A 610 5.51 -18.19 48.84
C LEU A 610 6.59 -17.67 49.79
N ILE A 611 6.75 -16.36 49.91
CA ILE A 611 7.77 -15.72 50.76
C ILE A 611 7.37 -15.72 52.25
N LYS A 612 6.09 -15.50 52.57
CA LYS A 612 5.59 -15.34 53.95
C LYS A 612 5.51 -16.66 54.75
N GLU A 613 6.27 -17.68 54.42
CA GLU A 613 6.19 -19.04 54.96
C GLU A 613 6.21 -19.12 56.51
N LYS A 614 5.05 -19.04 57.15
CA LYS A 614 4.72 -19.67 58.43
C LYS A 614 3.23 -20.03 58.45
N SER A 615 2.97 -21.33 58.52
CA SER A 615 1.67 -22.00 58.70
C SER A 615 0.86 -22.32 57.43
N ALA A 616 0.96 -23.59 57.03
CA ALA A 616 -0.15 -24.45 56.64
C ALA A 616 -1.21 -23.90 55.65
N GLN A 617 -0.80 -23.55 54.44
CA GLN A 617 -1.61 -23.77 53.21
C GLN A 617 -0.75 -23.49 51.98
N GLN A 618 0.12 -24.45 51.64
CA GLN A 618 0.86 -24.37 50.39
C GLN A 618 -0.14 -24.37 49.22
N TRP A 619 -0.06 -23.35 48.36
CA TRP A 619 -0.79 -23.33 47.09
C TRP A 619 -0.55 -24.67 46.38
N LYS A 620 -1.64 -25.36 46.03
CA LYS A 620 -1.54 -26.61 45.28
C LYS A 620 -0.79 -26.35 43.97
N ARG A 621 0.05 -27.30 43.54
CA ARG A 621 0.80 -27.21 42.27
C ARG A 621 -0.12 -26.82 41.11
N SER A 622 -1.30 -27.43 41.01
CA SER A 622 -2.30 -27.10 39.99
C SER A 622 -2.81 -25.67 40.00
N ALA A 623 -2.91 -25.02 41.17
CA ALA A 623 -3.32 -23.62 41.28
C ALA A 623 -2.20 -22.67 40.86
N LYS A 624 -0.94 -22.99 41.22
CA LYS A 624 0.24 -22.25 40.75
C LYS A 624 0.35 -22.34 39.23
N THR A 625 0.23 -23.55 38.68
CA THR A 625 0.24 -23.80 37.24
C THR A 625 -0.88 -23.05 36.54
N TYR A 626 -2.11 -23.05 37.08
CA TYR A 626 -3.23 -22.30 36.52
C TYR A 626 -2.93 -20.79 36.43
N VAL A 627 -2.51 -20.17 37.53
CA VAL A 627 -2.21 -18.73 37.55
C VAL A 627 -1.04 -18.40 36.63
N LEU A 628 0.00 -19.23 36.62
CA LEU A 628 1.17 -19.03 35.75
C LEU A 628 0.80 -19.18 34.27
N LEU A 629 0.00 -20.19 33.89
CA LEU A 629 -0.43 -20.40 32.51
C LEU A 629 -1.26 -19.22 32.00
N VAL A 630 -2.22 -18.74 32.79
CA VAL A 630 -3.04 -17.56 32.40
C VAL A 630 -2.17 -16.33 32.25
N ALA A 631 -1.21 -16.11 33.15
CA ALA A 631 -0.32 -14.95 33.07
C ALA A 631 0.65 -15.02 31.87
N VAL A 632 1.22 -16.19 31.58
CA VAL A 632 2.08 -16.40 30.41
C VAL A 632 1.29 -16.22 29.12
N ALA A 633 0.08 -16.78 29.04
CA ALA A 633 -0.83 -16.54 27.92
C ALA A 633 -1.24 -15.07 27.80
N GLY A 634 -1.44 -14.37 28.92
CA GLY A 634 -1.69 -12.94 28.96
C GLY A 634 -0.54 -12.12 28.37
N LEU A 635 0.69 -12.39 28.78
CA LEU A 635 1.88 -11.73 28.23
C LEU A 635 2.09 -12.02 26.75
N ALA A 636 1.94 -13.28 26.34
CA ALA A 636 2.03 -13.69 24.94
C ALA A 636 0.95 -13.02 24.07
N PHE A 637 -0.28 -12.97 24.57
CA PHE A 637 -1.39 -12.28 23.91
C PHE A 637 -1.17 -10.78 23.80
N THR A 638 -0.64 -10.14 24.85
CA THR A 638 -0.26 -8.72 24.78
C THR A 638 0.84 -8.47 23.76
N TRP A 639 1.89 -9.29 23.72
CA TRP A 639 2.92 -9.18 22.68
C TRP A 639 2.32 -9.30 21.28
N TRP A 640 1.39 -10.24 21.12
CA TRP A 640 0.67 -10.41 19.86
C TRP A 640 -0.14 -9.15 19.50
N LEU A 641 -0.86 -8.55 20.47
CA LEU A 641 -1.58 -7.29 20.25
C LEU A 641 -0.65 -6.14 19.89
N ASP A 642 0.51 -6.04 20.55
CA ASP A 642 1.54 -5.02 20.23
C ASP A 642 2.08 -5.17 18.81
N TYR A 643 2.39 -6.41 18.39
CA TYR A 643 2.86 -6.69 17.04
C TYR A 643 1.87 -6.22 15.96
N TRP A 644 0.57 -6.33 16.23
CA TRP A 644 -0.51 -5.89 15.33
C TRP A 644 -0.97 -4.44 15.58
N ASN A 645 -0.25 -3.65 16.40
CA ASN A 645 -0.59 -2.27 16.76
C ASN A 645 -1.99 -2.11 17.38
N LEU A 646 -2.48 -3.14 18.05
CA LEU A 646 -3.75 -3.14 18.77
C LEU A 646 -3.60 -2.67 20.23
N LEU A 647 -2.49 -2.01 20.56
CA LEU A 647 -2.23 -1.42 21.87
C LEU A 647 -1.87 0.07 21.72
N GLY A 648 -2.15 0.85 22.76
CA GLY A 648 -1.56 2.19 22.92
C GLY A 648 -2.14 3.29 22.03
N PHE A 649 -3.38 3.16 21.57
CA PHE A 649 -4.07 4.19 20.77
C PHE A 649 -3.36 4.55 19.45
N ARG A 650 -2.67 3.59 18.83
CA ARG A 650 -2.06 3.70 17.50
C ARG A 650 -3.13 3.69 16.39
N PHE A 651 -4.01 4.69 16.42
CA PHE A 651 -5.12 4.92 15.49
C PHE A 651 -4.66 5.72 14.28
#